data_AF-A0A957X5M8-F1
#
_entry.id   AF-A0A957X5M8-F1
#
_cell.length_a   1.000
_cell.length_b   1.000
_cell.length_c   1.000
_cell.angle_alpha   90.00
_cell.angle_beta   90.00
_cell.angle_gamma   90.00
#
_symmetry.space_group_name_H-M   'P 1'
#
loop_
_entity.id
_entity.type
_entity.pdbx_description
1 polymer ?
#
loop_
_entity_poly.entity_id
_entity_poly.type
_entity_poly.pdbx_seq_one_letter_code
_entity_poly.pdbx_strand_id
1 'polypeptide(L)'
;DLIDNYVFLASRTFVPPAGLDPDLAKTQKRQRIHAMLHVRPADNGVVLSGRWRQVLQEQGVKILDYLPHNTFYISLPRDETLLRQLVEMEQIHGISAIQPKDKVAPQLRTQGPSNGRNTDGTITLAVDLYSDVTAEMAATTFGRLGVKAEPVYDNTYHVTVDKWQTVQQLAIQDIIAWIDDLPDPDVNRTDNAQAEVGGLNVENRMGYRGDNITVAMSELALVEPLNHPDLDGRITHGNNPIFGGNDPDELDHAQMVSAIMVADETTYPERAGLLPESDLISYAITGLTLKAKHYGIAKEAREDYGALLMNNSWGPLNCNKAGEYRKRGKYADRAVYDEGVVVVYAAGNARGPNGDFAVEGCTADLYSLPHPVAKNDISVGNWWVGFEQISSSSSAGPAADGRLKPDLVAPGNDINTIGWSEVNLRPEEFSGSGTSAAAPFTSGVIVWLAESFINQGETINDIPPARFKAILVHTAKDVGPSGPDFVHGYGLIQADKAVRIAEEWAQWGHESFVDENTTSRTFNFTVDGPMTFYKATVAWDDEEGTESSSMALKNDLDLTLISPSGRTYYSYDLAPDASLSATTPSYPCWQPDCQDRLNNVEMVMVNTNNVDHFVEEGQWQAVVSTHRLVSNEQDFSLVLTPPCPMVISDGNAIIDQNFTLPSDFSCQPHPLEPSGIIIEADNVVLNCADHSVLGHNAGINNFDGSYVGIRVLGDNATVQNCEIHRFDVGIQVGTKAISVTNALLQDNIIATVGTTGIELYGSNHTAERNDISQMIVSNGKGISVSGNAITLRENTFATARTGGNQNNTVGILIRPGTELGIIQENRFSGGWWYGIRLRSSKDDAPVRGFLVDKNQFEGIDGIPIELYGDVRAAIVSRNTIQAYGNGSPAIHVTADELYRPQNNLLSANIIIGFDNEQQQGIVLWNAEKTLVTLNALTTVATGIIDDNGRDNHLS
;
A
#
# COMPACT_ATOMS: atom_id res chain seq x y z
N ASP A 1 20.16 20.01 -17.10
CA ASP A 1 20.68 20.84 -18.21
C ASP A 1 19.85 20.76 -19.50
N LEU A 2 19.63 19.60 -20.13
CA LEU A 2 18.82 19.54 -21.37
C LEU A 2 17.30 19.60 -21.14
N ILE A 3 16.79 19.11 -20.00
CA ILE A 3 15.35 18.99 -19.70
C ILE A 3 14.66 20.35 -19.51
N ASP A 4 15.34 21.34 -18.92
CA ASP A 4 14.77 22.68 -18.63
C ASP A 4 14.50 23.54 -19.88
N ASN A 5 14.90 23.06 -21.06
CA ASN A 5 14.65 23.71 -22.35
C ASN A 5 13.40 23.18 -23.07
N TYR A 6 12.62 22.30 -22.45
CA TYR A 6 11.44 21.69 -23.05
C TYR A 6 10.19 21.90 -22.20
N VAL A 7 9.06 22.04 -22.89
CA VAL A 7 7.72 21.99 -22.30
C VAL A 7 7.19 20.58 -22.51
N PHE A 8 6.78 19.94 -21.41
CA PHE A 8 6.21 18.60 -21.41
C PHE A 8 4.71 18.71 -21.20
N LEU A 9 3.94 18.41 -22.23
CA LEU A 9 2.49 18.24 -22.15
C LEU A 9 2.18 16.76 -22.38
N ALA A 10 1.09 16.26 -21.79
CA ALA A 10 0.60 14.90 -22.00
C ALA A 10 0.37 14.55 -23.50
N SER A 11 0.25 15.57 -24.36
CA SER A 11 0.03 15.45 -25.80
C SER A 11 1.30 15.58 -26.65
N ARG A 12 2.35 16.23 -26.14
CA ARG A 12 3.59 16.55 -26.87
C ARG A 12 4.68 17.10 -25.94
N THR A 13 5.93 16.84 -26.31
CA THR A 13 7.09 17.58 -25.82
C THR A 13 7.59 18.52 -26.91
N PHE A 14 7.89 19.78 -26.59
CA PHE A 14 8.43 20.73 -27.55
C PHE A 14 9.35 21.76 -26.91
N VAL A 15 10.27 22.31 -27.70
CA VAL A 15 11.08 23.46 -27.28
C VAL A 15 10.21 24.71 -27.38
N PRO A 16 10.05 25.50 -26.30
CA PRO A 16 9.23 26.70 -26.35
C PRO A 16 9.81 27.70 -27.36
N PRO A 17 8.99 28.30 -28.23
CA PRO A 17 9.47 29.20 -29.26
C PRO A 17 10.10 30.43 -28.63
N ALA A 18 11.24 30.88 -29.17
CA ALA A 18 11.75 32.20 -28.89
C ALA A 18 10.85 33.23 -29.62
N GLY A 19 10.05 33.98 -28.87
CA GLY A 19 9.10 34.95 -29.41
C GLY A 19 7.65 34.44 -29.50
N LEU A 20 6.86 34.99 -30.43
CA LEU A 20 5.43 34.70 -30.56
C LEU A 20 5.18 33.54 -31.52
N ASP A 21 4.44 32.54 -31.06
CA ASP A 21 3.98 31.42 -31.89
C ASP A 21 3.10 31.92 -33.07
N PRO A 22 3.40 31.51 -34.32
CA PRO A 22 2.63 31.88 -35.50
C PRO A 22 1.13 31.59 -35.43
N ASP A 23 0.70 30.62 -34.62
CA ASP A 23 -0.72 30.27 -34.45
C ASP A 23 -1.47 31.33 -33.61
N LEU A 24 -0.76 32.10 -32.79
CA LEU A 24 -1.31 33.27 -32.10
C LEU A 24 -1.36 34.52 -33.00
N ALA A 25 -0.54 34.54 -34.06
CA ALA A 25 -0.43 35.67 -35.00
C ALA A 25 -1.52 35.68 -36.10
N LYS A 26 -2.35 34.63 -36.21
CA LYS A 26 -3.37 34.50 -37.28
C LYS A 26 -4.80 34.55 -36.72
N THR A 27 -5.53 35.62 -37.10
CA THR A 27 -7.02 35.76 -37.18
C THR A 27 -7.89 36.04 -35.93
N GLN A 28 -8.94 36.85 -36.18
CA GLN A 28 -10.12 37.36 -35.43
C GLN A 28 -10.02 37.82 -33.95
N LYS A 29 -10.51 39.06 -33.73
CA LYS A 29 -10.67 39.75 -32.43
C LYS A 29 -11.49 38.90 -31.44
N ARG A 30 -10.85 38.42 -30.38
CA ARG A 30 -11.50 37.92 -29.15
C ARG A 30 -11.19 38.90 -28.02
N GLN A 31 -12.09 39.05 -27.05
CA GLN A 31 -11.86 39.95 -25.90
C GLN A 31 -10.65 39.50 -25.07
N ARG A 32 -10.50 38.18 -24.85
CA ARG A 32 -9.33 37.53 -24.23
C ARG A 32 -9.06 36.17 -24.88
N ILE A 33 -7.86 35.65 -24.72
CA ILE A 33 -7.44 34.30 -25.12
C ILE A 33 -6.62 33.64 -24.03
N HIS A 34 -6.56 32.31 -24.06
CA HIS A 34 -5.67 31.49 -23.25
C HIS A 34 -4.41 31.07 -24.03
N ALA A 35 -3.24 31.19 -23.42
CA ALA A 35 -1.94 30.86 -24.03
C ALA A 35 -0.93 30.36 -22.98
N MET A 36 0.20 29.82 -23.44
CA MET A 36 1.34 29.49 -22.58
C MET A 36 2.39 30.59 -22.65
N LEU A 37 2.78 31.15 -21.52
CA LEU A 37 3.85 32.13 -21.35
C LEU A 37 5.11 31.42 -20.87
N HIS A 38 6.18 31.46 -21.66
CA HIS A 38 7.48 30.92 -21.29
C HIS A 38 8.37 32.06 -20.78
N VAL A 39 8.97 31.88 -19.61
CA VAL A 39 9.78 32.92 -18.95
C VAL A 39 11.24 32.50 -18.87
N ARG A 40 12.14 33.49 -18.84
CA ARG A 40 13.56 33.28 -18.56
C ARG A 40 13.75 33.39 -17.04
N PRO A 41 14.17 32.32 -16.36
CA PRO A 41 14.43 32.39 -14.92
C PRO A 41 15.57 33.37 -14.66
N ALA A 42 15.50 34.08 -13.54
CA ALA A 42 16.59 34.93 -13.09
C ALA A 42 17.77 34.09 -12.58
N ASP A 43 18.98 34.68 -12.51
CA ASP A 43 20.22 34.02 -12.06
C ASP A 43 20.13 33.41 -10.65
N ASN A 44 19.13 33.81 -9.86
CA ASN A 44 18.84 33.28 -8.52
C ASN A 44 17.76 32.17 -8.50
N GLY A 45 17.37 31.62 -9.65
CA GLY A 45 16.37 30.56 -9.77
C GLY A 45 14.91 31.01 -9.66
N VAL A 46 14.66 32.32 -9.46
CA VAL A 46 13.28 32.83 -9.41
C VAL A 46 12.70 32.85 -10.82
N VAL A 47 11.71 31.98 -11.05
CA VAL A 47 11.03 31.81 -12.33
C VAL A 47 10.28 33.08 -12.77
N LEU A 48 9.52 33.71 -11.87
CA LEU A 48 8.81 34.97 -12.14
C LEU A 48 8.60 35.79 -10.86
N SER A 49 9.41 36.84 -10.66
CA SER A 49 9.38 37.67 -9.44
C SER A 49 8.05 38.42 -9.24
N GLY A 50 7.74 38.80 -7.98
CA GLY A 50 6.54 39.58 -7.66
C GLY A 50 6.43 40.90 -8.43
N ARG A 51 7.56 41.60 -8.68
CA ARG A 51 7.60 42.80 -9.54
C ARG A 51 7.13 42.50 -10.96
N TRP A 52 7.58 41.38 -11.53
CA TRP A 52 7.23 41.00 -12.90
C TRP A 52 5.79 40.51 -13.02
N ARG A 53 5.26 39.81 -12.01
CA ARG A 53 3.83 39.49 -11.93
C ARG A 53 2.97 40.76 -11.97
N GLN A 54 3.35 41.79 -11.21
CA GLN A 54 2.65 43.08 -11.22
C GLN A 54 2.73 43.77 -12.60
N VAL A 55 3.90 43.80 -13.24
CA VAL A 55 4.05 44.36 -14.60
C VAL A 55 3.15 43.65 -15.61
N LEU A 56 3.09 42.32 -15.58
CA LEU A 56 2.21 41.54 -16.47
C LEU A 56 0.73 41.85 -16.20
N GLN A 57 0.35 41.96 -14.93
CA GLN A 57 -1.01 42.30 -14.52
C GLN A 57 -1.43 43.71 -14.99
N GLU A 58 -0.54 44.70 -14.88
CA GLU A 58 -0.75 46.07 -15.38
C GLU A 58 -0.94 46.13 -16.90
N GLN A 59 -0.35 45.18 -17.65
CA GLN A 59 -0.55 45.00 -19.08
C GLN A 59 -1.81 44.18 -19.43
N GLY A 60 -2.60 43.77 -18.43
CA GLY A 60 -3.84 43.02 -18.60
C GLY A 60 -3.67 41.50 -18.73
N VAL A 61 -2.45 40.98 -18.51
CA VAL A 61 -2.18 39.53 -18.47
C VAL A 61 -2.57 38.99 -17.09
N LYS A 62 -3.41 37.96 -17.09
CA LYS A 62 -3.74 37.17 -15.90
C LYS A 62 -2.93 35.89 -15.95
N ILE A 63 -2.20 35.61 -14.89
CA ILE A 63 -1.54 34.31 -14.70
C ILE A 63 -2.59 33.38 -14.09
N LEU A 64 -2.75 32.21 -14.69
CA LEU A 64 -3.74 31.22 -14.29
C LEU A 64 -3.07 30.11 -13.50
N ASP A 65 -2.31 29.26 -14.19
CA ASP A 65 -1.63 28.11 -13.60
C ASP A 65 -0.17 28.03 -14.02
N TYR A 66 0.64 27.35 -13.22
CA TYR A 66 2.03 27.07 -13.53
C TYR A 66 2.18 25.72 -14.21
N LEU A 67 2.96 25.69 -15.29
CA LEU A 67 3.47 24.48 -15.92
C LEU A 67 4.97 24.37 -15.59
N PRO A 68 5.47 23.21 -15.13
CA PRO A 68 6.90 22.99 -14.90
C PRO A 68 7.78 23.44 -16.07
N HIS A 69 9.04 23.77 -15.78
CA HIS A 69 10.02 24.34 -16.71
C HIS A 69 9.64 25.74 -17.22
N ASN A 70 9.46 26.67 -16.29
CA ASN A 70 9.37 28.11 -16.56
C ASN A 70 8.21 28.51 -17.49
N THR A 71 7.07 27.82 -17.41
CA THR A 71 5.92 28.08 -18.27
C THR A 71 4.67 28.36 -17.44
N PHE A 72 3.81 29.27 -17.87
CA PHE A 72 2.54 29.56 -17.20
C PHE A 72 1.39 29.52 -18.20
N TYR A 73 0.25 28.97 -17.81
CA TYR A 73 -1.01 29.30 -18.46
C TYR A 73 -1.37 30.74 -18.13
N ILE A 74 -1.67 31.51 -19.16
CA ILE A 74 -2.08 32.90 -19.03
C ILE A 74 -3.37 33.16 -19.80
N SER A 75 -4.16 34.09 -19.28
CA SER A 75 -5.27 34.73 -19.98
C SER A 75 -4.86 36.15 -20.29
N LEU A 76 -5.07 36.63 -21.51
CA LEU A 76 -4.70 38.00 -21.91
C LEU A 76 -5.58 38.54 -23.03
N PRO A 77 -5.68 39.88 -23.20
CA PRO A 77 -6.35 40.47 -24.35
C PRO A 77 -5.71 39.97 -25.65
N ARG A 78 -6.54 39.58 -26.63
CA ARG A 78 -6.04 39.18 -27.96
C ARG A 78 -5.70 40.41 -28.80
N ASP A 79 -4.65 41.11 -28.41
CA ASP A 79 -4.09 42.28 -29.12
C ASP A 79 -2.67 41.94 -29.62
N GLU A 80 -2.48 42.00 -30.93
CA GLU A 80 -1.19 41.70 -31.58
C GLU A 80 -0.08 42.66 -31.10
N THR A 81 -0.43 43.91 -30.80
CA THR A 81 0.52 44.92 -30.30
C THR A 81 1.02 44.52 -28.91
N LEU A 82 0.09 44.12 -28.04
CA LEU A 82 0.41 43.66 -26.68
C LEU A 82 1.23 42.36 -26.73
N LEU A 83 0.84 41.38 -27.55
CA LEU A 83 1.57 40.13 -27.70
C LEU A 83 3.02 40.36 -28.16
N ARG A 84 3.23 41.28 -29.11
CA ARG A 84 4.58 41.68 -29.57
C ARG A 84 5.37 42.40 -28.48
N GLN A 85 4.75 43.30 -27.73
CA GLN A 85 5.38 43.98 -26.60
C GLN A 85 5.80 43.02 -25.48
N LEU A 86 4.97 42.02 -25.19
CA LEU A 86 5.26 41.01 -24.17
C LEU A 86 6.47 40.15 -24.56
N VAL A 87 6.54 39.64 -25.80
CA VAL A 87 7.68 38.80 -26.22
C VAL A 87 8.99 39.59 -26.42
N GLU A 88 8.94 40.91 -26.44
CA GLU A 88 10.12 41.78 -26.42
C GLU A 88 10.66 42.03 -25.00
N MET A 89 9.93 41.63 -23.96
CA MET A 89 10.40 41.73 -22.58
C MET A 89 11.55 40.74 -22.33
N GLU A 90 12.61 41.22 -21.67
CA GLU A 90 13.82 40.43 -21.40
C GLU A 90 13.52 39.14 -20.62
N GLN A 91 12.49 39.15 -19.77
CA GLN A 91 12.10 38.04 -18.89
C GLN A 91 11.13 37.06 -19.57
N ILE A 92 10.66 37.35 -20.78
CA ILE A 92 9.76 36.48 -21.53
C ILE A 92 10.56 35.78 -22.62
N HIS A 93 10.65 34.45 -22.52
CA HIS A 93 11.25 33.61 -23.55
C HIS A 93 10.38 33.55 -24.80
N GLY A 94 9.07 33.41 -24.62
CA GLY A 94 8.10 33.42 -25.71
C GLY A 94 6.67 33.15 -25.25
N ILE A 95 5.73 33.17 -26.19
CA ILE A 95 4.33 32.84 -25.94
C ILE A 95 3.88 31.83 -27.00
N SER A 96 3.32 30.69 -26.57
CA SER A 96 2.85 29.63 -27.47
C SER A 96 1.36 29.35 -27.39
N ALA A 97 0.82 28.84 -28.49
CA ALA A 97 -0.58 28.46 -28.58
C ALA A 97 -0.85 27.10 -27.90
N ILE A 98 -1.99 27.01 -27.24
CA ILE A 98 -2.51 25.74 -26.68
C ILE A 98 -3.26 25.02 -27.80
N GLN A 99 -2.80 23.83 -28.18
CA GLN A 99 -3.44 23.04 -29.23
C GLN A 99 -4.62 22.25 -28.66
N PRO A 100 -5.67 21.94 -29.45
CA PRO A 100 -6.81 21.17 -28.96
C PRO A 100 -6.40 19.82 -28.33
N LYS A 101 -5.41 19.14 -28.89
CA LYS A 101 -4.90 17.88 -28.34
C LYS A 101 -4.22 18.02 -26.97
N ASP A 102 -3.76 19.23 -26.62
CA ASP A 102 -3.11 19.53 -25.34
C ASP A 102 -4.13 19.59 -24.19
N LYS A 103 -5.44 19.57 -24.51
CA LYS A 103 -6.56 19.70 -23.57
C LYS A 103 -7.33 18.38 -23.39
N VAL A 104 -6.80 17.25 -23.88
CA VAL A 104 -7.50 15.96 -23.85
C VAL A 104 -6.59 14.87 -23.31
N ALA A 105 -7.07 14.16 -22.29
CA ALA A 105 -6.36 13.07 -21.66
C ALA A 105 -5.83 12.02 -22.67
N PRO A 106 -4.61 11.48 -22.50
CA PRO A 106 -4.03 10.49 -23.41
C PRO A 106 -4.92 9.26 -23.63
N GLN A 107 -5.48 8.70 -22.57
CA GLN A 107 -6.32 7.50 -22.61
C GLN A 107 -7.57 7.73 -23.45
N LEU A 108 -8.24 8.87 -23.25
CA LEU A 108 -9.37 9.28 -24.08
C LEU A 108 -8.98 9.32 -25.57
N ARG A 109 -7.79 9.83 -25.92
CA ARG A 109 -7.31 9.91 -27.31
C ARG A 109 -7.04 8.56 -27.96
N THR A 110 -6.62 7.55 -27.20
CA THR A 110 -6.18 6.25 -27.73
C THR A 110 -7.21 5.13 -27.58
N GLN A 111 -7.97 5.13 -26.49
CA GLN A 111 -8.85 4.03 -26.08
C GLN A 111 -10.31 4.49 -25.84
N GLY A 112 -10.55 5.80 -25.76
CA GLY A 112 -11.84 6.37 -25.37
C GLY A 112 -12.08 6.31 -23.86
N PRO A 113 -13.25 6.76 -23.38
CA PRO A 113 -13.60 6.70 -21.96
C PRO A 113 -13.76 5.25 -21.50
N SER A 114 -13.20 4.94 -20.33
CA SER A 114 -13.42 3.74 -19.54
C SER A 114 -14.72 3.83 -18.75
N ASN A 115 -14.92 4.92 -18.01
CA ASN A 115 -16.01 5.08 -17.03
C ASN A 115 -17.15 5.94 -17.56
N GLY A 116 -16.84 6.90 -18.42
CA GLY A 116 -17.81 7.81 -19.03
C GLY A 116 -18.76 7.20 -20.06
N ARG A 117 -18.86 5.88 -20.22
CA ARG A 117 -19.72 5.25 -21.25
C ARG A 117 -21.12 4.96 -20.71
N ASN A 118 -22.11 5.67 -21.23
CA ASN A 118 -23.51 5.45 -20.89
C ASN A 118 -24.11 4.28 -21.67
N THR A 119 -25.11 3.61 -21.09
CA THR A 119 -25.80 2.45 -21.69
C THR A 119 -26.57 2.77 -22.97
N ASP A 120 -26.92 4.04 -23.19
CA ASP A 120 -27.56 4.55 -24.41
C ASP A 120 -26.57 4.87 -25.54
N GLY A 121 -25.28 4.67 -25.30
CA GLY A 121 -24.20 4.92 -26.27
C GLY A 121 -23.67 6.35 -26.27
N THR A 122 -24.17 7.23 -25.41
CA THR A 122 -23.56 8.55 -25.15
C THR A 122 -22.32 8.44 -24.26
N ILE A 123 -21.51 9.51 -24.25
CA ILE A 123 -20.29 9.60 -23.46
C ILE A 123 -20.39 10.80 -22.52
N THR A 124 -20.18 10.61 -21.23
CA THR A 124 -20.04 11.69 -20.25
C THR A 124 -18.57 11.85 -19.87
N LEU A 125 -18.07 13.09 -19.82
CA LEU A 125 -16.66 13.42 -19.55
C LEU A 125 -16.57 14.46 -18.43
N ALA A 126 -15.46 14.44 -17.69
CA ALA A 126 -15.07 15.55 -16.81
C ALA A 126 -14.39 16.64 -17.67
N VAL A 127 -14.88 17.87 -17.57
CA VAL A 127 -14.40 18.99 -18.38
C VAL A 127 -14.09 20.19 -17.48
N ASP A 128 -12.80 20.51 -17.39
CA ASP A 128 -12.31 21.63 -16.59
C ASP A 128 -12.26 22.89 -17.44
N LEU A 129 -12.72 24.00 -16.87
CA LEU A 129 -12.61 25.33 -17.46
C LEU A 129 -11.48 26.11 -16.78
N TYR A 130 -10.85 27.03 -17.50
CA TYR A 130 -9.86 27.92 -16.88
C TYR A 130 -10.50 28.74 -15.74
N SER A 131 -9.71 29.01 -14.70
CA SER A 131 -10.18 29.65 -13.46
C SER A 131 -10.79 31.05 -13.65
N ASP A 132 -10.51 31.75 -14.75
CA ASP A 132 -11.11 33.05 -15.08
C ASP A 132 -12.36 32.97 -15.97
N VAL A 133 -12.84 31.77 -16.29
CA VAL A 133 -14.09 31.52 -17.03
C VAL A 133 -15.28 31.59 -16.08
N THR A 134 -16.30 32.36 -16.46
CA THR A 134 -17.54 32.47 -15.67
C THR A 134 -18.58 31.44 -16.09
N ALA A 135 -19.51 31.12 -15.19
CA ALA A 135 -20.64 30.24 -15.49
C ALA A 135 -21.48 30.71 -16.71
N GLU A 136 -21.57 32.03 -16.94
CA GLU A 136 -22.25 32.60 -18.12
C GLU A 136 -21.51 32.28 -19.44
N MET A 137 -20.17 32.37 -19.42
CA MET A 137 -19.31 32.02 -20.57
C MET A 137 -19.36 30.52 -20.86
N ALA A 138 -19.38 29.69 -19.80
CA ALA A 138 -19.54 28.25 -19.89
C ALA A 138 -20.90 27.88 -20.52
N ALA A 139 -22.00 28.41 -19.96
CA ALA A 139 -23.35 28.16 -20.46
C ALA A 139 -23.54 28.60 -21.92
N THR A 140 -23.00 29.77 -22.29
CA THR A 140 -23.02 30.25 -23.68
C THR A 140 -22.27 29.31 -24.62
N THR A 141 -21.11 28.81 -24.20
CA THR A 141 -20.26 27.94 -25.01
C THR A 141 -20.88 26.54 -25.18
N PHE A 142 -21.32 25.92 -24.08
CA PHE A 142 -21.97 24.61 -24.12
C PHE A 142 -23.31 24.66 -24.87
N GLY A 143 -24.11 25.71 -24.67
CA GLY A 143 -25.34 25.93 -25.41
C GLY A 143 -25.14 26.06 -26.92
N ARG A 144 -24.07 26.75 -27.36
CA ARG A 144 -23.72 26.84 -28.79
C ARG A 144 -23.25 25.50 -29.37
N LEU A 145 -22.60 24.66 -28.58
CA LEU A 145 -22.17 23.32 -28.98
C LEU A 145 -23.29 22.28 -28.92
N GLY A 146 -24.42 22.60 -28.28
CA GLY A 146 -25.56 21.70 -28.12
C GLY A 146 -25.27 20.51 -27.21
N VAL A 147 -24.33 20.64 -26.28
CA VAL A 147 -23.95 19.59 -25.33
C VAL A 147 -24.69 19.77 -24.01
N LYS A 148 -25.02 18.67 -23.34
CA LYS A 148 -25.56 18.71 -21.98
C LYS A 148 -24.39 18.85 -21.01
N ALA A 149 -24.38 19.91 -20.21
CA ALA A 149 -23.31 20.18 -19.24
C ALA A 149 -23.91 20.45 -17.86
N GLU A 150 -23.43 19.74 -16.85
CA GLU A 150 -23.86 19.86 -15.45
C GLU A 150 -22.64 20.28 -14.60
N PRO A 151 -22.74 21.34 -13.79
CA PRO A 151 -21.63 21.77 -12.93
C PRO A 151 -21.39 20.77 -11.79
N VAL A 152 -20.14 20.59 -11.38
CA VAL A 152 -19.73 19.73 -10.26
C VAL A 152 -19.13 20.59 -9.12
N TYR A 153 -17.84 20.93 -9.18
CA TYR A 153 -17.11 21.83 -8.26
C TYR A 153 -15.95 22.56 -9.01
N ASP A 154 -15.43 23.68 -8.49
CA ASP A 154 -14.24 24.41 -8.98
C ASP A 154 -14.08 24.52 -10.52
N ASN A 155 -15.11 25.06 -11.19
CA ASN A 155 -15.17 25.24 -12.66
C ASN A 155 -15.13 23.94 -13.50
N THR A 156 -15.40 22.80 -12.87
CA THR A 156 -15.52 21.49 -13.51
C THR A 156 -16.98 21.18 -13.89
N TYR A 157 -17.17 20.61 -15.08
CA TYR A 157 -18.46 20.20 -15.59
C TYR A 157 -18.46 18.74 -16.05
N HIS A 158 -19.53 18.01 -15.75
CA HIS A 158 -19.86 16.78 -16.45
C HIS A 158 -20.54 17.12 -17.77
N VAL A 159 -19.88 16.81 -18.89
CA VAL A 159 -20.38 17.11 -20.23
C VAL A 159 -20.71 15.82 -20.97
N THR A 160 -21.99 15.63 -21.30
CA THR A 160 -22.46 14.49 -22.10
C THR A 160 -22.44 14.84 -23.59
N VAL A 161 -21.84 13.95 -24.37
CA VAL A 161 -21.70 14.05 -25.83
C VAL A 161 -22.12 12.76 -26.52
N ASP A 162 -22.74 12.88 -27.69
CA ASP A 162 -23.26 11.71 -28.42
C ASP A 162 -22.19 11.04 -29.31
N LYS A 163 -21.09 11.74 -29.61
CA LYS A 163 -20.05 11.31 -30.56
C LYS A 163 -18.68 11.87 -30.21
N TRP A 164 -17.64 11.10 -30.52
CA TRP A 164 -16.25 11.50 -30.34
C TRP A 164 -15.88 12.82 -31.07
N GLN A 165 -16.49 13.09 -32.22
CA GLN A 165 -16.27 14.36 -32.94
C GLN A 165 -16.66 15.59 -32.11
N THR A 166 -17.63 15.46 -31.19
CA THR A 166 -18.05 16.55 -30.29
C THR A 166 -17.00 16.82 -29.22
N VAL A 167 -16.26 15.80 -28.76
CA VAL A 167 -15.09 15.97 -27.87
C VAL A 167 -14.02 16.82 -28.54
N GLN A 168 -13.77 16.60 -29.83
CA GLN A 168 -12.84 17.42 -30.60
C GLN A 168 -13.33 18.88 -30.73
N GLN A 169 -14.64 19.11 -30.82
CA GLN A 169 -15.22 20.46 -30.84
C GLN A 169 -15.13 21.16 -29.48
N LEU A 170 -15.26 20.42 -28.37
CA LEU A 170 -15.01 20.92 -27.03
C LEU A 170 -13.56 21.37 -26.88
N ALA A 171 -12.60 20.51 -27.25
CA ALA A 171 -11.17 20.80 -27.17
C ALA A 171 -10.71 22.03 -28.00
N ILE A 172 -11.48 22.46 -29.00
CA ILE A 172 -11.20 23.68 -29.79
C ILE A 172 -11.58 24.96 -29.02
N GLN A 173 -12.44 24.86 -28.00
CA GLN A 173 -12.91 26.04 -27.28
C GLN A 173 -11.80 26.60 -26.38
N ASP A 174 -11.72 27.92 -26.34
CA ASP A 174 -10.70 28.65 -25.59
C ASP A 174 -10.84 28.44 -24.09
N ILE A 175 -12.10 28.42 -23.61
CA ILE A 175 -12.45 28.33 -22.19
C ILE A 175 -12.11 26.97 -21.55
N ILE A 176 -11.90 25.94 -22.35
CA ILE A 176 -11.65 24.57 -21.87
C ILE A 176 -10.17 24.47 -21.50
N ALA A 177 -9.89 24.11 -20.24
CA ALA A 177 -8.56 23.82 -19.73
C ALA A 177 -8.20 22.36 -19.99
N TRP A 178 -9.10 21.44 -19.64
CA TRP A 178 -8.85 20.00 -19.70
C TRP A 178 -10.14 19.20 -19.97
N ILE A 179 -9.98 18.01 -20.55
CA ILE A 179 -11.05 17.03 -20.82
C ILE A 179 -10.50 15.66 -20.42
N ASP A 180 -11.15 15.05 -19.44
CA ASP A 180 -10.81 13.75 -18.90
C ASP A 180 -12.00 12.77 -18.89
N ASP A 181 -11.71 11.50 -18.67
CA ASP A 181 -12.74 10.51 -18.39
C ASP A 181 -13.46 10.85 -17.08
N LEU A 182 -14.62 10.26 -16.84
CA LEU A 182 -15.18 10.32 -15.49
C LEU A 182 -14.20 9.62 -14.53
N PRO A 183 -14.05 10.14 -13.30
CA PRO A 183 -13.28 9.46 -12.27
C PRO A 183 -13.79 8.02 -12.14
N ASP A 184 -12.88 7.09 -11.82
CA ASP A 184 -13.28 5.73 -11.45
C ASP A 184 -14.39 5.80 -10.39
N PRO A 185 -15.42 4.93 -10.46
CA PRO A 185 -16.42 4.86 -9.40
C PRO A 185 -15.69 4.77 -8.07
N ASP A 186 -16.08 5.57 -7.08
CA ASP A 186 -15.35 5.71 -5.82
C ASP A 186 -14.98 4.34 -5.24
N VAL A 187 -13.75 3.93 -5.56
CA VAL A 187 -13.09 2.84 -4.87
C VAL A 187 -12.80 3.45 -3.52
N ASN A 188 -13.30 2.83 -2.48
CA ASN A 188 -13.14 3.32 -1.13
C ASN A 188 -11.65 3.59 -0.83
N ARG A 189 -11.26 4.86 -0.84
CA ARG A 189 -9.84 5.25 -0.76
C ARG A 189 -9.25 4.97 0.62
N THR A 190 -10.09 4.79 1.63
CA THR A 190 -9.68 4.27 2.94
C THR A 190 -9.33 2.79 2.86
N ASP A 191 -10.08 1.97 2.12
CA ASP A 191 -9.66 0.58 1.84
C ASP A 191 -8.36 0.54 1.03
N ASN A 192 -8.15 1.46 0.08
CA ASN A 192 -6.89 1.54 -0.65
C ASN A 192 -5.73 1.99 0.26
N ALA A 193 -5.96 2.97 1.13
CA ALA A 193 -4.99 3.42 2.12
C ALA A 193 -4.65 2.34 3.14
N GLN A 194 -5.66 1.64 3.65
CA GLN A 194 -5.48 0.47 4.49
C GLN A 194 -4.79 -0.66 3.74
N ALA A 195 -5.16 -0.96 2.49
CA ALA A 195 -4.54 -2.01 1.68
C ALA A 195 -3.05 -1.74 1.44
N GLU A 196 -2.67 -0.50 1.13
CA GLU A 196 -1.29 -0.08 0.86
C GLU A 196 -0.34 -0.38 2.02
N VAL A 197 -0.84 -0.28 3.25
CA VAL A 197 -0.06 -0.51 4.48
C VAL A 197 -0.43 -1.82 5.18
N GLY A 198 -1.22 -2.69 4.56
CA GLY A 198 -1.68 -3.95 5.14
C GLY A 198 -2.76 -3.84 6.23
N GLY A 199 -3.32 -2.66 6.48
CA GLY A 199 -4.42 -2.43 7.44
C GLY A 199 -5.64 -3.34 7.20
N LEU A 200 -6.01 -3.62 5.95
CA LEU A 200 -7.11 -4.57 5.66
C LEU A 200 -6.82 -5.99 6.17
N ASN A 201 -5.54 -6.39 6.27
CA ASN A 201 -5.18 -7.67 6.87
C ASN A 201 -5.34 -7.63 8.39
N VAL A 202 -4.95 -6.52 9.03
CA VAL A 202 -5.10 -6.31 10.47
C VAL A 202 -6.57 -6.40 10.86
N GLU A 203 -7.43 -5.66 10.17
CA GLU A 203 -8.85 -5.63 10.48
C GLU A 203 -9.55 -6.96 10.11
N ASN A 204 -9.46 -7.40 8.85
CA ASN A 204 -10.29 -8.50 8.35
C ASN A 204 -9.75 -9.89 8.67
N ARG A 205 -8.44 -10.04 8.90
CA ARG A 205 -7.80 -11.34 9.11
C ARG A 205 -7.33 -11.54 10.53
N MET A 206 -6.70 -10.53 11.12
CA MET A 206 -6.21 -10.58 12.50
C MET A 206 -7.29 -10.18 13.51
N GLY A 207 -8.25 -9.34 13.12
CA GLY A 207 -9.44 -9.02 13.90
C GLY A 207 -9.29 -7.85 14.86
N TYR A 208 -8.27 -7.00 14.71
CA TYR A 208 -8.05 -5.82 15.57
C TYR A 208 -8.90 -4.64 15.08
N ARG A 209 -9.70 -4.06 15.97
CA ARG A 209 -10.70 -3.01 15.65
C ARG A 209 -10.74 -1.89 16.70
N GLY A 210 -9.88 -1.96 17.71
CA GLY A 210 -9.77 -0.99 18.80
C GLY A 210 -10.70 -1.25 19.99
N ASP A 211 -11.08 -2.51 20.23
CA ASP A 211 -12.02 -2.89 21.31
C ASP A 211 -11.54 -2.43 22.69
N ASN A 212 -12.42 -1.74 23.43
CA ASN A 212 -12.17 -1.22 24.78
C ASN A 212 -10.91 -0.34 24.95
N ILE A 213 -10.43 0.28 23.87
CA ILE A 213 -9.33 1.24 23.94
C ILE A 213 -9.88 2.65 23.77
N THR A 214 -9.56 3.51 24.74
CA THR A 214 -9.85 4.94 24.66
C THR A 214 -8.67 5.68 24.04
N VAL A 215 -8.96 6.56 23.10
CA VAL A 215 -8.01 7.49 22.48
C VAL A 215 -8.41 8.92 22.77
N ALA A 216 -7.49 9.86 22.66
CA ALA A 216 -7.79 11.28 22.77
C ALA A 216 -7.31 12.05 21.54
N MET A 217 -7.98 13.16 21.26
CA MET A 217 -7.63 14.09 20.20
C MET A 217 -7.70 15.51 20.73
N SER A 218 -6.72 16.34 20.36
CA SER A 218 -6.89 17.79 20.46
C SER A 218 -6.89 18.44 19.09
N GLU A 219 -7.85 19.34 18.91
CA GLU A 219 -8.06 20.08 17.68
C GLU A 219 -8.39 21.55 17.98
N LEU A 220 -8.47 22.37 16.93
CA LEU A 220 -8.84 23.79 17.06
C LEU A 220 -10.30 23.97 17.53
N ALA A 221 -11.16 23.00 17.23
CA ALA A 221 -12.54 22.92 17.65
C ALA A 221 -12.89 21.55 18.29
N LEU A 222 -14.03 21.50 18.98
CA LEU A 222 -14.60 20.25 19.52
C LEU A 222 -15.41 19.53 18.44
N VAL A 223 -15.45 18.21 18.52
CA VAL A 223 -16.38 17.39 17.74
C VAL A 223 -17.68 17.27 18.52
N GLU A 224 -18.79 17.69 17.91
CA GLU A 224 -20.13 17.56 18.51
C GLU A 224 -20.76 16.21 18.11
N PRO A 225 -20.89 15.23 19.05
CA PRO A 225 -21.32 13.87 18.70
C PRO A 225 -22.76 13.75 18.22
N LEU A 226 -23.66 14.61 18.73
CA LEU A 226 -25.12 14.43 18.56
C LEU A 226 -25.62 14.61 17.13
N ASN A 227 -24.76 15.14 16.26
CA ASN A 227 -25.07 15.40 14.88
C ASN A 227 -24.49 14.33 13.96
N HIS A 228 -23.41 13.65 14.32
CA HIS A 228 -22.72 12.72 13.42
C HIS A 228 -23.07 11.26 13.77
N PRO A 229 -23.86 10.53 12.95
CA PRO A 229 -24.38 9.21 13.31
C PRO A 229 -23.27 8.20 13.59
N ASP A 230 -22.18 8.25 12.82
CA ASP A 230 -21.08 7.30 12.97
C ASP A 230 -20.06 7.76 14.02
N LEU A 231 -20.38 8.77 14.85
CA LEU A 231 -19.60 9.17 16.03
C LEU A 231 -20.47 9.24 17.29
N ASP A 232 -21.79 9.06 17.15
CA ASP A 232 -22.74 9.16 18.25
C ASP A 232 -22.46 8.09 19.31
N GLY A 233 -22.50 8.49 20.58
CA GLY A 233 -22.24 7.61 21.71
C GLY A 233 -20.77 7.25 21.98
N ARG A 234 -19.80 7.67 21.15
CA ARG A 234 -18.37 7.34 21.32
C ARG A 234 -17.44 8.54 21.56
N ILE A 235 -17.97 9.76 21.43
CA ILE A 235 -17.22 10.98 21.76
C ILE A 235 -17.54 11.43 23.18
N THR A 236 -16.50 11.57 24.00
CA THR A 236 -16.57 12.25 25.30
C THR A 236 -15.81 13.57 25.22
N HIS A 237 -16.39 14.66 25.71
CA HIS A 237 -15.66 15.93 25.83
C HIS A 237 -14.82 15.94 27.11
N GLY A 238 -13.56 16.34 27.01
CA GLY A 238 -12.70 16.54 28.17
C GLY A 238 -13.09 17.77 29.02
N ASN A 239 -12.46 17.93 30.18
CA ASN A 239 -12.76 18.93 31.22
C ASN A 239 -12.34 20.37 30.88
N ASN A 240 -12.40 20.74 29.60
CA ASN A 240 -12.04 22.05 29.11
C ASN A 240 -12.95 22.53 27.96
N PRO A 241 -14.26 22.66 28.20
CA PRO A 241 -15.21 23.08 27.18
C PRO A 241 -15.17 24.61 27.07
N ILE A 242 -14.06 25.16 26.57
CA ILE A 242 -14.18 26.41 25.84
C ILE A 242 -14.74 25.97 24.48
N PHE A 243 -16.01 26.29 24.21
CA PHE A 243 -16.58 26.29 22.86
C PHE A 243 -15.78 27.29 22.00
N GLY A 244 -14.57 26.90 21.62
CA GLY A 244 -13.65 27.64 20.78
C GLY A 244 -13.66 26.98 19.41
N GLY A 245 -13.89 27.79 18.39
CA GLY A 245 -14.08 27.34 17.01
C GLY A 245 -15.56 27.35 16.61
N ASN A 246 -16.12 28.55 16.40
CA ASN A 246 -17.35 28.70 15.59
C ASN A 246 -17.00 28.79 14.10
N ASP A 247 -15.73 28.57 13.75
CA ASP A 247 -15.28 28.57 12.36
C ASP A 247 -15.67 27.20 11.76
N PRO A 248 -16.53 27.18 10.72
CA PRO A 248 -16.91 25.94 10.06
C PRO A 248 -15.69 25.12 9.61
N ASP A 249 -14.61 25.78 9.16
CA ASP A 249 -13.42 25.07 8.68
C ASP A 249 -12.69 24.31 9.82
N GLU A 250 -12.66 24.89 11.03
CA GLU A 250 -12.05 24.24 12.21
C GLU A 250 -12.91 23.06 12.70
N LEU A 251 -14.23 23.17 12.58
CA LEU A 251 -15.18 22.10 12.92
C LEU A 251 -15.10 20.94 11.92
N ASP A 252 -15.09 21.24 10.62
CA ASP A 252 -14.97 20.24 9.56
C ASP A 252 -13.64 19.50 9.66
N HIS A 253 -12.55 20.21 9.98
CA HIS A 253 -11.25 19.60 10.24
C HIS A 253 -11.28 18.67 11.46
N ALA A 254 -11.86 19.09 12.58
CA ALA A 254 -11.96 18.25 13.77
C ALA A 254 -12.82 17.00 13.53
N GLN A 255 -13.94 17.15 12.80
CA GLN A 255 -14.79 16.03 12.39
C GLN A 255 -14.03 15.07 11.49
N MET A 256 -13.35 15.55 10.45
CA MET A 256 -12.51 14.74 9.56
C MET A 256 -11.52 13.90 10.34
N VAL A 257 -10.73 14.52 11.23
CA VAL A 257 -9.70 13.82 12.02
C VAL A 257 -10.34 12.75 12.91
N SER A 258 -11.44 13.09 13.59
CA SER A 258 -12.14 12.11 14.44
C SER A 258 -12.77 10.97 13.66
N ALA A 259 -13.32 11.23 12.48
CA ALA A 259 -13.99 10.21 11.67
C ALA A 259 -12.99 9.23 11.06
N ILE A 260 -11.84 9.72 10.58
CA ILE A 260 -10.73 8.85 10.14
C ILE A 260 -10.27 7.92 11.28
N MET A 261 -10.29 8.40 12.53
CA MET A 261 -9.92 7.57 13.68
C MET A 261 -11.01 6.59 14.08
N VAL A 262 -12.19 7.08 14.46
CA VAL A 262 -13.18 6.32 15.23
C VAL A 262 -14.57 6.28 14.59
N ALA A 263 -14.79 6.71 13.34
CA ALA A 263 -16.11 6.53 12.74
C ALA A 263 -16.49 5.03 12.71
N ASP A 264 -17.73 4.69 13.04
CA ASP A 264 -18.23 3.30 12.94
C ASP A 264 -18.87 3.06 11.57
N GLU A 265 -19.45 1.88 11.42
CA GLU A 265 -20.05 1.39 10.19
C GLU A 265 -21.56 1.69 10.08
N THR A 266 -22.12 2.57 10.93
CA THR A 266 -23.58 2.76 11.05
C THR A 266 -24.21 3.32 9.77
N THR A 267 -23.59 4.32 9.14
CA THR A 267 -24.14 4.95 7.92
C THR A 267 -23.54 4.36 6.66
N TYR A 268 -22.21 4.31 6.58
CA TYR A 268 -21.45 3.78 5.43
C TYR A 268 -20.34 2.86 5.93
N PRO A 269 -20.54 1.53 5.98
CA PRO A 269 -19.54 0.58 6.46
C PRO A 269 -18.19 0.71 5.77
N GLU A 270 -18.18 1.04 4.49
CA GLU A 270 -16.95 1.28 3.74
C GLU A 270 -16.21 2.55 4.21
N ARG A 271 -16.87 3.54 4.80
CA ARG A 271 -16.23 4.80 5.23
C ARG A 271 -15.93 4.85 6.73
N ALA A 272 -15.92 3.70 7.39
CA ALA A 272 -15.55 3.61 8.80
C ALA A 272 -14.12 4.12 9.04
N GLY A 273 -13.89 4.62 10.24
CA GLY A 273 -12.55 4.94 10.72
C GLY A 273 -11.76 3.66 10.99
N LEU A 274 -10.47 3.79 11.28
CA LEU A 274 -9.61 2.64 11.57
C LEU A 274 -10.01 1.90 12.86
N LEU A 275 -10.68 2.60 13.78
CA LEU A 275 -11.01 2.13 15.13
C LEU A 275 -12.51 2.20 15.39
N PRO A 276 -13.33 1.40 14.68
CA PRO A 276 -14.78 1.43 14.82
C PRO A 276 -15.25 0.98 16.22
N GLU A 277 -14.39 0.39 17.04
CA GLU A 277 -14.72 -0.10 18.40
C GLU A 277 -14.09 0.71 19.54
N SER A 278 -13.35 1.78 19.23
CA SER A 278 -12.73 2.66 20.24
C SER A 278 -13.61 3.86 20.63
N ASP A 279 -13.38 4.37 21.84
CA ASP A 279 -13.94 5.64 22.33
C ASP A 279 -12.93 6.78 22.11
N LEU A 280 -13.42 7.99 21.83
CA LEU A 280 -12.59 9.18 21.63
C LEU A 280 -12.90 10.30 22.64
N ILE A 281 -11.86 10.78 23.32
CA ILE A 281 -11.93 12.01 24.12
C ILE A 281 -11.54 13.22 23.26
N SER A 282 -12.49 14.13 23.04
CA SER A 282 -12.28 15.34 22.22
C SER A 282 -11.95 16.55 23.08
N TYR A 283 -10.91 17.29 22.67
CA TYR A 283 -10.45 18.53 23.31
C TYR A 283 -10.30 19.67 22.29
N ALA A 284 -10.83 20.86 22.62
CA ALA A 284 -10.49 22.09 21.91
C ALA A 284 -9.30 22.80 22.57
N ILE A 285 -8.32 23.20 21.76
CA ILE A 285 -7.10 23.86 22.27
C ILE A 285 -7.17 25.38 22.28
N THR A 286 -8.21 25.96 21.70
CA THR A 286 -8.32 27.41 21.50
C THR A 286 -8.39 28.14 22.83
N GLY A 287 -7.63 29.24 22.95
CA GLY A 287 -7.57 30.04 24.18
C GLY A 287 -6.73 29.47 25.33
N LEU A 288 -6.17 28.26 25.20
CA LEU A 288 -5.39 27.62 26.27
C LEU A 288 -3.93 28.09 26.33
N THR A 289 -3.35 28.01 27.52
CA THR A 289 -1.91 28.20 27.71
C THR A 289 -1.12 27.08 27.03
N LEU A 290 0.13 27.34 26.60
CA LEU A 290 0.97 26.32 25.96
C LEU A 290 1.12 25.04 26.81
N LYS A 291 1.28 25.19 28.14
CA LYS A 291 1.38 24.05 29.05
C LYS A 291 0.08 23.24 29.06
N ALA A 292 -1.07 23.90 29.10
CA ALA A 292 -2.35 23.21 29.06
C ALA A 292 -2.53 22.44 27.74
N LYS A 293 -2.24 23.06 26.59
CA LYS A 293 -2.39 22.43 25.26
C LYS A 293 -1.57 21.15 25.08
N HIS A 294 -0.29 21.20 25.44
CA HIS A 294 0.67 20.14 25.08
C HIS A 294 0.93 19.14 26.21
N TYR A 295 0.63 19.49 27.46
CA TYR A 295 0.84 18.61 28.63
C TYR A 295 -0.43 18.40 29.44
N GLY A 296 -1.15 19.48 29.77
CA GLY A 296 -2.33 19.40 30.64
C GLY A 296 -3.45 18.50 30.09
N ILE A 297 -3.75 18.62 28.80
CA ILE A 297 -4.75 17.79 28.13
C ILE A 297 -4.29 16.33 28.07
N ALA A 298 -3.05 16.08 27.67
CA ALA A 298 -2.52 14.72 27.55
C ALA A 298 -2.50 13.99 28.90
N LYS A 299 -2.14 14.72 29.97
CA LYS A 299 -2.25 14.27 31.37
C LYS A 299 -3.68 13.93 31.75
N GLU A 300 -4.62 14.82 31.48
CA GLU A 300 -6.04 14.60 31.79
C GLU A 300 -6.59 13.38 31.03
N ALA A 301 -6.35 13.30 29.73
CA ALA A 301 -6.76 12.17 28.89
C ALA A 301 -6.25 10.84 29.47
N ARG A 302 -5.01 10.81 29.95
CA ARG A 302 -4.39 9.64 30.56
C ARG A 302 -4.94 9.31 31.94
N GLU A 303 -4.91 10.26 32.88
CA GLU A 303 -5.25 10.04 34.29
C GLU A 303 -6.75 9.86 34.51
N ASP A 304 -7.58 10.66 33.83
CA ASP A 304 -9.02 10.71 34.07
C ASP A 304 -9.80 9.74 33.17
N TYR A 305 -9.32 9.52 31.94
CA TYR A 305 -10.02 8.72 30.93
C TYR A 305 -9.28 7.45 30.51
N GLY A 306 -8.04 7.23 30.97
CA GLY A 306 -7.26 6.06 30.59
C GLY A 306 -6.84 6.03 29.12
N ALA A 307 -6.82 7.18 28.44
CA ALA A 307 -6.50 7.25 27.02
C ALA A 307 -5.10 6.70 26.75
N LEU A 308 -4.97 5.85 25.73
CA LEU A 308 -3.69 5.30 25.28
C LEU A 308 -2.81 6.40 24.65
N LEU A 309 -3.42 7.17 23.76
CA LEU A 309 -2.72 8.11 22.90
C LEU A 309 -3.46 9.44 22.78
N MET A 310 -2.75 10.44 22.29
CA MET A 310 -3.22 11.77 21.99
C MET A 310 -2.85 12.14 20.55
N ASN A 311 -3.85 12.20 19.66
CA ASN A 311 -3.69 12.69 18.29
C ASN A 311 -3.74 14.22 18.25
N ASN A 312 -2.85 14.83 17.48
CA ASN A 312 -2.77 16.27 17.27
C ASN A 312 -2.51 16.57 15.79
N SER A 313 -3.56 16.88 15.05
CA SER A 313 -3.48 17.19 13.61
C SER A 313 -3.33 18.69 13.34
N TRP A 314 -2.55 19.37 14.19
CA TRP A 314 -2.31 20.81 14.13
C TRP A 314 -0.89 21.18 14.54
N GLY A 315 -0.40 22.30 14.02
CA GLY A 315 0.93 22.83 14.33
C GLY A 315 1.05 24.31 14.00
N PRO A 316 1.50 25.18 14.92
CA PRO A 316 1.66 26.59 14.62
C PRO A 316 2.73 26.83 13.55
N LEU A 317 2.32 27.46 12.45
CA LEU A 317 3.19 27.85 11.34
C LEU A 317 3.98 29.11 11.70
N ASN A 318 5.29 29.08 11.46
CA ASN A 318 6.16 30.25 11.48
C ASN A 318 7.47 29.92 10.76
N CYS A 319 7.66 30.41 9.55
CA CYS A 319 8.83 30.04 8.75
C CYS A 319 10.18 30.45 9.40
N ASN A 320 10.21 31.46 10.26
CA ASN A 320 11.44 31.92 10.95
C ASN A 320 11.80 31.06 12.18
N LYS A 321 10.95 30.11 12.54
CA LYS A 321 11.11 29.23 13.71
C LYS A 321 10.85 27.77 13.36
N ALA A 322 10.84 27.45 12.08
CA ALA A 322 10.63 26.09 11.59
C ALA A 322 11.65 25.13 12.25
N GLY A 323 11.19 23.96 12.65
CA GLY A 323 12.05 22.94 13.27
C GLY A 323 12.48 23.22 14.72
N GLU A 324 12.22 24.40 15.32
CA GLU A 324 12.80 24.73 16.63
C GLU A 324 12.15 23.96 17.79
N TYR A 325 12.99 23.29 18.57
CA TYR A 325 12.65 22.73 19.87
C TYR A 325 12.47 23.85 20.91
N ARG A 326 11.21 24.18 21.25
CA ARG A 326 10.83 25.26 22.20
C ARG A 326 9.90 24.72 23.28
N LYS A 327 9.25 25.62 24.03
CA LYS A 327 8.21 25.29 25.04
C LYS A 327 7.20 24.24 24.59
N ARG A 328 6.80 24.26 23.33
CA ARG A 328 5.82 23.32 22.78
C ARG A 328 6.38 21.89 22.76
N GLY A 329 7.54 21.70 22.12
CA GLY A 329 8.28 20.43 22.13
C GLY A 329 8.60 19.95 23.54
N LYS A 330 9.04 20.85 24.43
CA LYS A 330 9.27 20.54 25.85
C LYS A 330 8.04 19.95 26.55
N TYR A 331 6.88 20.57 26.39
CA TYR A 331 5.66 20.09 27.05
C TYR A 331 5.11 18.81 26.41
N ALA A 332 5.29 18.62 25.11
CA ALA A 332 4.95 17.38 24.42
C ALA A 332 5.85 16.22 24.89
N ASP A 333 7.17 16.41 24.96
CA ASP A 333 8.09 15.40 25.52
C ASP A 333 7.71 15.02 26.94
N ARG A 334 7.39 16.03 27.77
CA ARG A 334 6.95 15.82 29.14
C ARG A 334 5.64 15.05 29.24
N ALA A 335 4.71 15.24 28.30
CA ALA A 335 3.46 14.48 28.30
C ALA A 335 3.74 12.98 28.11
N VAL A 336 4.61 12.65 27.14
CA VAL A 336 5.01 11.26 26.91
C VAL A 336 5.78 10.72 28.12
N TYR A 337 6.78 11.46 28.61
CA TYR A 337 7.67 11.00 29.67
C TYR A 337 7.00 10.88 31.04
N ASP A 338 6.24 11.89 31.49
CA ASP A 338 5.65 11.89 32.84
C ASP A 338 4.38 11.00 32.91
N GLU A 339 3.58 10.95 31.83
CA GLU A 339 2.24 10.36 31.87
C GLU A 339 2.16 9.03 31.07
N GLY A 340 3.16 8.71 30.25
CA GLY A 340 3.18 7.49 29.45
C GLY A 340 2.10 7.46 28.35
N VAL A 341 1.60 8.62 27.92
CA VAL A 341 0.64 8.74 26.82
C VAL A 341 1.39 8.87 25.49
N VAL A 342 1.01 8.11 24.48
CA VAL A 342 1.61 8.23 23.15
C VAL A 342 1.13 9.53 22.50
N VAL A 343 2.04 10.37 22.03
CA VAL A 343 1.69 11.65 21.39
C VAL A 343 1.99 11.58 19.91
N VAL A 344 0.96 11.74 19.08
CA VAL A 344 1.06 11.76 17.61
C VAL A 344 0.85 13.19 17.12
N TYR A 345 1.76 13.68 16.28
CA TYR A 345 1.68 14.99 15.65
C TYR A 345 1.71 14.87 14.12
N ALA A 346 0.83 15.58 13.44
CA ALA A 346 0.98 15.85 12.01
C ALA A 346 2.28 16.60 11.76
N ALA A 347 3.07 16.17 10.76
CA ALA A 347 4.34 16.82 10.43
C ALA A 347 4.17 18.22 9.83
N GLY A 348 2.97 18.60 9.37
CA GLY A 348 2.65 19.89 8.78
C GLY A 348 2.63 19.90 7.25
N ASN A 349 2.02 20.91 6.64
CA ASN A 349 1.84 21.00 5.18
C ASN A 349 2.61 22.18 4.54
N ALA A 350 3.82 22.47 5.03
CA ALA A 350 4.52 23.71 4.74
C ALA A 350 5.60 23.63 3.63
N ARG A 351 5.87 22.44 3.08
CA ARG A 351 6.97 22.21 2.12
C ARG A 351 6.66 22.77 0.72
N GLY A 352 7.69 23.27 0.06
CA GLY A 352 7.66 23.55 -1.37
C GLY A 352 6.89 24.82 -1.75
N PRO A 353 6.72 25.09 -3.06
CA PRO A 353 6.10 26.31 -3.55
C PRO A 353 4.58 26.39 -3.31
N ASN A 354 3.96 25.27 -2.99
CA ASN A 354 2.52 25.15 -2.74
C ASN A 354 2.19 24.85 -1.26
N GLY A 355 3.20 24.76 -0.40
CA GLY A 355 3.00 24.55 1.04
C GLY A 355 2.65 25.85 1.78
N ASP A 356 2.15 25.71 3.00
CA ASP A 356 1.66 26.84 3.81
C ASP A 356 2.71 27.94 4.05
N PHE A 357 4.02 27.60 4.09
CA PHE A 357 5.07 28.62 4.21
C PHE A 357 5.18 29.51 2.96
N ALA A 358 4.83 29.01 1.77
CA ALA A 358 4.85 29.81 0.55
C ALA A 358 3.87 31.00 0.67
N VAL A 359 2.78 30.82 1.41
CA VAL A 359 1.80 31.87 1.75
C VAL A 359 2.40 32.92 2.68
N GLU A 360 3.33 32.53 3.58
CA GLU A 360 4.11 33.44 4.44
C GLU A 360 5.30 34.11 3.71
N GLY A 361 5.52 33.79 2.43
CA GLY A 361 6.63 34.30 1.63
C GLY A 361 7.95 33.55 1.84
N CYS A 362 7.91 32.34 2.40
CA CYS A 362 9.06 31.48 2.66
C CYS A 362 8.86 30.16 1.90
N THR A 363 9.78 29.77 1.01
CA THR A 363 9.70 28.45 0.35
C THR A 363 10.91 27.63 0.74
N ALA A 364 10.69 26.45 1.31
CA ALA A 364 11.76 25.55 1.71
C ALA A 364 11.38 24.11 1.33
N ASP A 365 12.34 23.40 0.74
CA ASP A 365 12.20 21.98 0.40
C ASP A 365 12.52 21.09 1.61
N LEU A 366 13.53 21.48 2.39
CA LEU A 366 13.85 20.97 3.73
C LEU A 366 13.60 22.08 4.78
N TYR A 367 13.66 21.75 6.06
CA TYR A 367 13.45 22.71 7.18
C TYR A 367 12.06 23.36 7.15
N SER A 368 11.02 22.57 6.85
CA SER A 368 9.63 23.04 6.74
C SER A 368 8.75 22.63 7.93
N LEU A 369 9.29 21.95 8.94
CA LEU A 369 8.51 21.47 10.08
C LEU A 369 7.92 22.62 10.93
N PRO A 370 6.60 22.65 11.18
CA PRO A 370 5.99 23.50 12.19
C PRO A 370 6.24 22.97 13.60
N HIS A 371 5.86 23.73 14.61
CA HIS A 371 5.98 23.30 16.01
C HIS A 371 4.91 22.25 16.36
N PRO A 372 5.17 21.29 17.29
CA PRO A 372 6.14 21.35 18.39
C PRO A 372 7.53 20.75 18.16
N VAL A 373 7.71 19.83 17.20
CA VAL A 373 8.97 19.10 16.91
C VAL A 373 9.58 18.47 18.16
N ALA A 374 8.77 17.70 18.90
CA ALA A 374 9.20 17.01 20.11
C ALA A 374 10.18 15.86 19.76
N LYS A 375 10.82 15.27 20.76
CA LYS A 375 11.65 14.06 20.59
C LYS A 375 10.78 12.81 20.72
N ASN A 376 9.93 12.79 21.73
CA ASN A 376 9.16 11.61 22.12
C ASN A 376 7.84 11.48 21.34
N ASP A 377 7.45 12.49 20.56
CA ASP A 377 6.30 12.38 19.67
C ASP A 377 6.59 11.45 18.48
N ILE A 378 5.52 10.92 17.90
CA ILE A 378 5.50 10.31 16.58
C ILE A 378 4.99 11.35 15.60
N SER A 379 5.90 11.92 14.81
CA SER A 379 5.62 12.94 13.80
C SER A 379 5.40 12.28 12.44
N VAL A 380 4.28 12.59 11.79
CA VAL A 380 3.79 11.82 10.63
C VAL A 380 3.66 12.70 9.38
N GLY A 381 4.41 12.35 8.34
CA GLY A 381 4.32 12.92 7.00
C GLY A 381 3.20 12.29 6.16
N ASN A 382 2.87 12.93 5.04
CA ASN A 382 1.70 12.58 4.23
C ASN A 382 2.10 11.81 2.96
N TRP A 383 1.75 10.54 2.90
CA TRP A 383 1.88 9.67 1.74
C TRP A 383 0.62 9.69 0.88
N TRP A 384 0.81 9.89 -0.43
CA TRP A 384 -0.27 9.84 -1.41
C TRP A 384 -0.30 8.49 -2.12
N VAL A 385 -1.20 7.63 -1.64
CA VAL A 385 -1.37 6.25 -2.14
C VAL A 385 -1.61 6.21 -3.66
N GLY A 386 -2.50 7.06 -4.18
CA GLY A 386 -2.85 7.07 -5.61
C GLY A 386 -1.70 7.42 -6.57
N PHE A 387 -0.61 8.01 -6.07
CA PHE A 387 0.59 8.31 -6.85
C PHE A 387 1.85 7.62 -6.34
N GLU A 388 1.75 6.79 -5.29
CA GLU A 388 2.87 6.11 -4.63
C GLU A 388 4.04 7.07 -4.34
N GLN A 389 3.74 8.25 -3.77
CA GLN A 389 4.75 9.26 -3.47
C GLN A 389 4.38 10.10 -2.24
N ILE A 390 5.39 10.74 -1.64
CA ILE A 390 5.17 11.78 -0.63
C ILE A 390 4.40 12.96 -1.23
N SER A 391 3.43 13.48 -0.50
CA SER A 391 2.73 14.70 -0.87
C SER A 391 3.69 15.89 -0.90
N SER A 392 3.64 16.69 -1.96
CA SER A 392 4.58 17.80 -2.18
C SER A 392 4.54 18.88 -1.09
N SER A 393 3.43 19.01 -0.38
CA SER A 393 3.26 19.94 0.75
C SER A 393 3.69 19.33 2.09
N SER A 394 3.87 18.00 2.19
CA SER A 394 4.28 17.34 3.43
C SER A 394 5.59 17.92 3.93
N SER A 395 5.58 18.46 5.13
CA SER A 395 6.76 19.09 5.71
C SER A 395 7.88 18.08 5.90
N ALA A 396 9.09 18.56 5.68
CA ALA A 396 10.32 17.81 5.76
C ALA A 396 11.26 18.48 6.76
N GLY A 397 12.01 17.66 7.48
CA GLY A 397 13.06 18.09 8.38
C GLY A 397 14.31 18.56 7.64
N PRO A 398 15.47 18.54 8.32
CA PRO A 398 15.63 18.18 9.74
C PRO A 398 14.91 19.16 10.67
N ALA A 399 14.79 18.78 11.95
CA ALA A 399 14.54 19.73 13.02
C ALA A 399 15.67 20.79 13.07
N ALA A 400 15.45 21.92 13.73
CA ALA A 400 16.45 22.99 13.78
C ALA A 400 17.73 22.59 14.52
N ASP A 401 17.66 21.59 15.39
CA ASP A 401 18.81 20.97 16.06
C ASP A 401 19.38 19.76 15.30
N GLY A 402 18.87 19.48 14.10
CA GLY A 402 19.38 18.48 13.18
C GLY A 402 18.72 17.09 13.26
N ARG A 403 17.78 16.89 14.19
CA ARG A 403 17.05 15.62 14.32
C ARG A 403 16.26 15.25 13.07
N LEU A 404 16.14 13.94 12.84
CA LEU A 404 15.32 13.35 11.80
C LEU A 404 13.83 13.52 12.13
N LYS A 405 13.11 14.24 11.27
CA LYS A 405 11.66 14.42 11.31
C LYS A 405 11.14 14.61 9.87
N PRO A 406 9.94 14.15 9.51
CA PRO A 406 9.03 13.33 10.33
C PRO A 406 9.67 12.00 10.73
N ASP A 407 9.10 11.30 11.72
CA ASP A 407 9.59 9.96 12.06
C ASP A 407 9.13 8.95 11.00
N LEU A 408 7.91 9.10 10.49
CA LEU A 408 7.27 8.17 9.56
C LEU A 408 6.41 8.92 8.55
N VAL A 409 6.01 8.25 7.48
CA VAL A 409 4.91 8.69 6.60
C VAL A 409 3.77 7.71 6.64
N ALA A 410 2.55 8.20 6.49
CA ALA A 410 1.34 7.37 6.46
C ALA A 410 0.39 7.91 5.38
N PRO A 411 -0.55 7.07 4.89
CA PRO A 411 -1.61 7.53 4.00
C PRO A 411 -2.33 8.74 4.58
N GLY A 412 -2.35 9.85 3.85
CA GLY A 412 -2.99 11.08 4.31
C GLY A 412 -3.55 11.94 3.18
N ASN A 413 -3.66 11.41 1.97
CA ASN A 413 -4.21 12.11 0.82
C ASN A 413 -5.45 11.36 0.33
N ASP A 414 -6.53 12.11 0.12
CA ASP A 414 -7.83 11.61 -0.32
C ASP A 414 -8.40 10.45 0.54
N ILE A 415 -8.25 10.53 1.86
CA ILE A 415 -8.76 9.52 2.79
C ILE A 415 -10.28 9.66 2.90
N ASN A 416 -11.01 8.71 2.35
CA ASN A 416 -12.47 8.74 2.35
C ASN A 416 -13.02 8.52 3.76
N THR A 417 -13.78 9.48 4.25
CA THR A 417 -14.43 9.37 5.56
C THR A 417 -15.86 9.88 5.43
N ILE A 418 -16.58 9.84 6.53
CA ILE A 418 -17.87 10.48 6.69
C ILE A 418 -17.70 11.77 7.49
N GLY A 419 -18.44 12.81 7.09
CA GLY A 419 -18.56 14.07 7.81
C GLY A 419 -20.03 14.40 8.09
N TRP A 420 -20.28 15.47 8.84
CA TRP A 420 -21.63 15.96 9.08
C TRP A 420 -21.86 17.35 8.47
N SER A 421 -22.86 17.43 7.59
CA SER A 421 -23.29 18.67 6.97
C SER A 421 -24.19 19.47 7.91
N GLU A 422 -23.68 20.49 8.59
CA GLU A 422 -24.50 21.36 9.46
C GLU A 422 -25.56 22.15 8.66
N VAL A 423 -25.30 22.41 7.37
CA VAL A 423 -26.25 23.12 6.49
C VAL A 423 -27.40 22.20 6.06
N ASN A 424 -27.11 20.95 5.75
CA ASN A 424 -28.09 20.00 5.21
C ASN A 424 -28.67 19.05 6.27
N LEU A 425 -28.14 19.09 7.49
CA LEU A 425 -28.51 18.25 8.63
C LEU A 425 -28.53 16.76 8.26
N ARG A 426 -27.47 16.30 7.60
CA ARG A 426 -27.31 14.92 7.16
C ARG A 426 -25.82 14.53 7.10
N PRO A 427 -25.50 13.23 7.13
CA PRO A 427 -24.15 12.77 6.85
C PRO A 427 -23.79 13.10 5.40
N GLU A 428 -22.53 13.44 5.18
CA GLU A 428 -21.99 13.66 3.84
C GLU A 428 -20.67 12.93 3.65
N GLU A 429 -20.45 12.48 2.42
CA GLU A 429 -19.18 11.91 2.02
C GLU A 429 -18.12 13.00 2.10
N PHE A 430 -17.03 12.69 2.80
CA PHE A 430 -15.94 13.62 3.02
C PHE A 430 -14.63 12.95 2.64
N SER A 431 -13.62 13.75 2.25
CA SER A 431 -12.29 13.22 1.96
C SER A 431 -11.25 14.07 2.68
N GLY A 432 -10.51 13.44 3.58
CA GLY A 432 -9.46 14.08 4.35
C GLY A 432 -8.12 14.06 3.63
N SER A 433 -7.42 15.20 3.65
CA SER A 433 -6.10 15.34 3.03
C SER A 433 -5.12 16.12 3.90
N GLY A 434 -3.83 15.83 3.74
CA GLY A 434 -2.73 16.47 4.47
C GLY A 434 -2.13 15.57 5.54
N THR A 435 -1.04 16.06 6.16
CA THR A 435 -0.47 15.40 7.35
C THR A 435 -1.47 15.27 8.50
N SER A 436 -2.51 16.12 8.50
CA SER A 436 -3.67 16.05 9.39
C SER A 436 -4.52 14.78 9.25
N ALA A 437 -4.52 14.14 8.08
CA ALA A 437 -5.16 12.84 7.85
C ALA A 437 -4.19 11.66 8.08
N ALA A 438 -2.88 11.87 7.87
CA ALA A 438 -1.86 10.86 8.13
C ALA A 438 -1.65 10.57 9.64
N ALA A 439 -1.74 11.59 10.50
CA ALA A 439 -1.65 11.45 11.95
C ALA A 439 -2.75 10.57 12.58
N PRO A 440 -4.06 10.77 12.31
CA PRO A 440 -5.11 9.91 12.83
C PRO A 440 -5.02 8.49 12.27
N PHE A 441 -4.57 8.32 11.03
CA PHE A 441 -4.27 7.00 10.46
C PHE A 441 -3.20 6.27 11.30
N THR A 442 -2.09 6.95 11.62
CA THR A 442 -1.04 6.39 12.46
C THR A 442 -1.54 6.06 13.88
N SER A 443 -2.43 6.89 14.42
CA SER A 443 -3.08 6.64 15.71
C SER A 443 -3.89 5.34 15.70
N GLY A 444 -4.58 5.02 14.59
CA GLY A 444 -5.26 3.74 14.40
C GLY A 444 -4.31 2.55 14.50
N VAL A 445 -3.18 2.62 13.79
CA VAL A 445 -2.16 1.55 13.85
C VAL A 445 -1.59 1.35 15.27
N ILE A 446 -1.38 2.44 16.02
CA ILE A 446 -0.91 2.38 17.41
C ILE A 446 -1.92 1.66 18.32
N VAL A 447 -3.22 1.89 18.11
CA VAL A 447 -4.26 1.19 18.87
C VAL A 447 -4.30 -0.30 18.56
N TRP A 448 -4.16 -0.71 17.30
CA TRP A 448 -4.05 -2.13 16.95
C TRP A 448 -2.85 -2.81 17.62
N LEU A 449 -1.70 -2.12 17.73
CA LEU A 449 -0.55 -2.60 18.50
C LEU A 449 -0.91 -2.79 19.98
N ALA A 450 -1.56 -1.80 20.59
CA ALA A 450 -1.95 -1.86 22.00
C ALA A 450 -2.96 -2.97 22.27
N GLU A 451 -3.94 -3.14 21.39
CA GLU A 451 -4.93 -4.22 21.46
C GLU A 451 -4.24 -5.59 21.42
N SER A 452 -3.22 -5.75 20.57
CA SER A 452 -2.40 -6.96 20.54
C SER A 452 -1.70 -7.26 21.86
N PHE A 453 -1.08 -6.25 22.50
CA PHE A 453 -0.45 -6.41 23.81
C PHE A 453 -1.47 -6.73 24.91
N ILE A 454 -2.65 -6.08 24.88
CA ILE A 454 -3.73 -6.31 25.84
C ILE A 454 -4.29 -7.73 25.70
N ASN A 455 -4.47 -8.22 24.47
CA ASN A 455 -4.86 -9.59 24.18
C ASN A 455 -3.84 -10.63 24.69
N GLN A 456 -2.58 -10.23 24.85
CA GLN A 456 -1.52 -11.03 25.46
C GLN A 456 -1.44 -10.88 26.99
N GLY A 457 -2.29 -10.04 27.59
CA GLY A 457 -2.45 -9.88 29.04
C GLY A 457 -1.71 -8.68 29.63
N GLU A 458 -1.14 -7.79 28.83
CA GLU A 458 -0.60 -6.52 29.31
C GLU A 458 -1.71 -5.51 29.62
N THR A 459 -1.42 -4.48 30.42
CA THR A 459 -2.31 -3.33 30.57
C THR A 459 -1.74 -2.13 29.81
N ILE A 460 -2.59 -1.17 29.43
CA ILE A 460 -2.18 0.06 28.74
C ILE A 460 -1.05 0.82 29.46
N ASN A 461 -0.97 0.71 30.80
CA ASN A 461 0.05 1.38 31.60
C ASN A 461 1.40 0.65 31.62
N ASP A 462 1.43 -0.63 31.23
CA ASP A 462 2.65 -1.44 31.19
C ASP A 462 3.39 -1.31 29.84
N ILE A 463 2.78 -0.65 28.86
CA ILE A 463 3.30 -0.51 27.50
C ILE A 463 3.93 0.89 27.34
N PRO A 464 5.27 1.01 27.26
CA PRO A 464 5.91 2.32 27.14
C PRO A 464 5.70 2.93 25.74
N PRO A 465 5.54 4.27 25.63
CA PRO A 465 5.42 4.96 24.34
C PRO A 465 6.56 4.65 23.35
N ALA A 466 7.79 4.56 23.86
CA ALA A 466 8.96 4.16 23.07
C ALA A 466 8.78 2.82 22.33
N ARG A 467 8.02 1.86 22.90
CA ARG A 467 7.75 0.57 22.25
C ARG A 467 7.02 0.76 20.93
N PHE A 468 5.95 1.55 20.92
CA PHE A 468 5.19 1.83 19.70
C PHE A 468 6.07 2.50 18.64
N LYS A 469 6.88 3.48 19.05
CA LYS A 469 7.81 4.17 18.15
C LYS A 469 8.87 3.22 17.58
N ALA A 470 9.46 2.37 18.41
CA ALA A 470 10.44 1.37 17.99
C ALA A 470 9.84 0.40 16.97
N ILE A 471 8.64 -0.15 17.22
CA ILE A 471 7.97 -1.07 16.31
C ILE A 471 7.65 -0.41 14.97
N LEU A 472 7.01 0.77 14.98
CA LEU A 472 6.62 1.45 13.75
C LEU A 472 7.82 1.81 12.88
N VAL A 473 8.92 2.29 13.49
CA VAL A 473 10.18 2.56 12.78
C VAL A 473 10.84 1.28 12.27
N HIS A 474 10.79 0.22 13.08
CA HIS A 474 11.36 -1.06 12.70
C HIS A 474 10.64 -1.71 11.52
N THR A 475 9.32 -1.51 11.38
CA THR A 475 8.52 -2.14 10.32
C THR A 475 8.31 -1.27 9.08
N ALA A 476 8.66 0.02 9.15
CA ALA A 476 8.46 0.96 8.06
C ALA A 476 9.13 0.49 6.74
N LYS A 477 8.40 0.64 5.64
CA LYS A 477 8.86 0.42 4.27
C LYS A 477 9.61 1.67 3.79
N ASP A 478 10.87 1.49 3.42
CA ASP A 478 11.63 2.56 2.78
C ASP A 478 11.01 2.88 1.40
N VAL A 479 10.53 4.11 1.23
CA VAL A 479 9.83 4.61 0.03
C VAL A 479 10.55 5.81 -0.60
N GLY A 480 11.74 6.14 -0.10
CA GLY A 480 12.55 7.29 -0.50
C GLY A 480 13.93 6.90 -1.01
N PRO A 481 14.91 7.83 -0.96
CA PRO A 481 16.32 7.47 -1.01
C PRO A 481 16.64 6.38 0.03
N SER A 482 17.54 5.44 -0.30
CA SER A 482 17.84 4.32 0.60
C SER A 482 18.25 4.78 2.01
N GLY A 483 17.62 4.19 3.02
CA GLY A 483 17.80 4.50 4.43
C GLY A 483 16.89 5.65 4.91
N PRO A 484 16.90 5.97 6.21
CA PRO A 484 16.07 7.05 6.73
C PRO A 484 16.43 8.41 6.11
N ASP A 485 15.44 9.27 5.87
CA ASP A 485 15.66 10.58 5.23
C ASP A 485 14.72 11.67 5.77
N PHE A 486 15.07 12.94 5.59
CA PHE A 486 14.32 14.07 6.18
C PHE A 486 12.96 14.37 5.55
N VAL A 487 12.56 13.65 4.50
CA VAL A 487 11.26 13.75 3.84
C VAL A 487 10.35 12.60 4.25
N HIS A 488 10.86 11.36 4.24
CA HIS A 488 10.07 10.16 4.52
C HIS A 488 10.26 9.60 5.93
N GLY A 489 11.17 10.18 6.72
CA GLY A 489 11.56 9.65 8.03
C GLY A 489 12.20 8.28 7.86
N TYR A 490 11.77 7.31 8.66
CA TYR A 490 12.15 5.91 8.53
C TYR A 490 11.34 5.14 7.48
N GLY A 491 10.33 5.77 6.85
CA GLY A 491 9.55 5.20 5.76
C GLY A 491 8.04 5.18 6.00
N LEU A 492 7.34 4.52 5.07
CA LEU A 492 5.89 4.32 5.09
C LEU A 492 5.51 3.26 6.12
N ILE A 493 4.56 3.58 6.99
CA ILE A 493 4.03 2.63 7.98
C ILE A 493 3.55 1.34 7.31
N GLN A 494 3.78 0.22 7.97
CA GLN A 494 3.28 -1.10 7.58
C GLN A 494 2.53 -1.70 8.77
N ALA A 495 1.21 -1.55 8.77
CA ALA A 495 0.35 -1.85 9.91
C ALA A 495 0.34 -3.34 10.26
N ASP A 496 0.18 -4.22 9.28
CA ASP A 496 0.16 -5.66 9.52
C ASP A 496 1.51 -6.19 10.00
N LYS A 497 2.61 -5.69 9.45
CA LYS A 497 3.96 -6.01 9.91
C LYS A 497 4.18 -5.55 11.35
N ALA A 498 3.72 -4.34 11.68
CA ALA A 498 3.81 -3.79 13.03
C ALA A 498 3.02 -4.64 14.03
N VAL A 499 1.77 -4.98 13.71
CA VAL A 499 0.90 -5.80 14.57
C VAL A 499 1.47 -7.21 14.77
N ARG A 500 2.07 -7.82 13.74
CA ARG A 500 2.77 -9.11 13.91
C ARG A 500 3.95 -9.02 14.88
N ILE A 501 4.72 -7.94 14.86
CA ILE A 501 5.78 -7.71 15.87
C ILE A 501 5.17 -7.62 17.27
N ALA A 502 4.00 -6.98 17.43
CA ALA A 502 3.32 -6.92 18.72
C ALA A 502 2.82 -8.31 19.16
N GLU A 503 2.20 -9.09 18.27
CA GLU A 503 1.75 -10.47 18.56
C GLU A 503 2.89 -11.41 18.99
N GLU A 504 4.08 -11.16 18.46
CA GLU A 504 5.30 -11.94 18.72
C GLU A 504 6.31 -11.16 19.56
N TRP A 505 5.85 -10.21 20.37
CA TRP A 505 6.74 -9.31 21.12
C TRP A 505 7.72 -10.04 22.03
N ALA A 506 7.30 -11.14 22.65
CA ALA A 506 8.19 -11.96 23.49
C ALA A 506 9.37 -12.58 22.72
N GLN A 507 9.28 -12.64 21.38
CA GLN A 507 10.30 -13.19 20.50
C GLN A 507 11.24 -12.11 19.95
N TRP A 508 10.70 -10.95 19.57
CA TRP A 508 11.44 -9.91 18.84
C TRP A 508 11.69 -8.63 19.64
N GLY A 509 10.93 -8.41 20.70
CA GLY A 509 10.97 -7.23 21.53
C GLY A 509 11.73 -7.42 22.82
N HIS A 510 12.39 -6.36 23.25
CA HIS A 510 13.08 -6.30 24.53
C HIS A 510 12.84 -4.94 25.20
N GLU A 511 12.39 -4.97 26.45
CA GLU A 511 12.41 -3.80 27.33
C GLU A 511 13.60 -3.90 28.27
N SER A 512 14.35 -2.81 28.40
CA SER A 512 15.43 -2.73 29.37
C SER A 512 15.78 -1.28 29.70
N PHE A 513 16.83 -1.10 30.49
CA PHE A 513 17.27 0.20 30.96
C PHE A 513 18.79 0.26 31.08
N VAL A 514 19.31 1.48 31.06
CA VAL A 514 20.69 1.81 31.41
C VAL A 514 20.73 2.84 32.54
N ASP A 515 21.73 2.74 33.40
CA ASP A 515 21.91 3.61 34.56
C ASP A 515 23.41 3.85 34.84
N GLU A 516 23.73 4.58 35.91
CA GLU A 516 25.12 4.87 36.30
C GLU A 516 25.97 3.61 36.58
N ASN A 517 25.33 2.49 36.93
CA ASN A 517 25.99 1.23 37.28
C ASN A 517 26.01 0.24 36.12
N THR A 518 25.13 0.43 35.14
CA THR A 518 24.93 -0.38 33.95
C THR A 518 24.86 0.50 32.72
N THR A 519 26.03 0.92 32.27
CA THR A 519 26.18 1.78 31.08
C THR A 519 25.97 1.04 29.76
N SER A 520 25.65 -0.25 29.77
CA SER A 520 25.36 -1.04 28.56
C SER A 520 24.56 -2.31 28.85
N ARG A 521 23.68 -2.68 27.93
CA ARG A 521 22.95 -3.96 27.88
C ARG A 521 23.30 -4.71 26.61
N THR A 522 23.46 -6.02 26.73
CA THR A 522 23.79 -6.90 25.60
C THR A 522 22.70 -7.95 25.43
N PHE A 523 22.20 -8.07 24.21
CA PHE A 523 21.20 -9.04 23.79
C PHE A 523 21.85 -9.97 22.77
N ASN A 524 21.96 -11.25 23.09
CA ASN A 524 22.57 -12.23 22.19
C ASN A 524 21.48 -12.87 21.33
N PHE A 525 21.74 -13.03 20.04
CA PHE A 525 20.86 -13.72 19.10
C PHE A 525 21.69 -14.56 18.13
N THR A 526 21.03 -15.51 17.45
CA THR A 526 21.70 -16.41 16.51
C THR A 526 21.20 -16.15 15.10
N VAL A 527 22.13 -16.11 14.14
CA VAL A 527 21.87 -16.04 12.70
C VAL A 527 22.16 -17.43 12.15
N ASP A 528 21.10 -18.19 11.85
CA ASP A 528 21.16 -19.57 11.37
C ASP A 528 20.77 -19.64 9.88
N GLY A 529 21.73 -19.42 8.98
CA GLY A 529 21.56 -19.65 7.53
C GLY A 529 22.01 -18.51 6.60
N PRO A 530 21.94 -18.73 5.28
CA PRO A 530 22.31 -17.74 4.26
C PRO A 530 21.30 -16.57 4.24
N MET A 531 21.60 -15.49 4.97
CA MET A 531 20.69 -14.37 5.24
C MET A 531 21.17 -13.10 4.55
N THR A 532 20.30 -12.24 3.99
CA THR A 532 20.77 -11.09 3.17
C THR A 532 20.79 -9.74 3.91
N PHE A 533 20.00 -9.59 4.97
CA PHE A 533 20.00 -8.39 5.80
C PHE A 533 19.63 -8.70 7.25
N TYR A 534 20.01 -7.85 8.21
CA TYR A 534 19.54 -7.89 9.60
C TYR A 534 19.17 -6.47 10.04
N LYS A 535 18.09 -6.30 10.82
CA LYS A 535 17.62 -5.00 11.30
C LYS A 535 17.51 -5.00 12.83
N ALA A 536 17.95 -3.92 13.46
CA ALA A 536 17.74 -3.64 14.87
C ALA A 536 17.32 -2.19 15.04
N THR A 537 16.34 -1.93 15.90
CA THR A 537 15.86 -0.57 16.20
C THR A 537 15.71 -0.40 17.70
N VAL A 538 16.30 0.65 18.26
CA VAL A 538 16.06 1.06 19.65
C VAL A 538 15.36 2.42 19.65
N ALA A 539 14.40 2.61 20.55
CA ALA A 539 13.82 3.90 20.85
C ALA A 539 13.73 4.10 22.36
N TRP A 540 13.78 5.36 22.79
CA TRP A 540 13.61 5.72 24.20
C TRP A 540 12.84 7.03 24.37
N ASP A 541 12.03 7.09 25.43
CA ASP A 541 11.34 8.31 25.84
C ASP A 541 12.33 9.16 26.64
N ASP A 542 12.93 10.14 25.97
CA ASP A 542 13.98 11.00 26.55
C ASP A 542 13.38 12.11 27.41
N GLU A 543 14.01 12.44 28.54
CA GLU A 543 13.54 13.52 29.41
C GLU A 543 13.48 14.86 28.63
N GLU A 544 12.58 15.78 28.97
CA GLU A 544 12.38 16.96 28.15
C GLU A 544 13.63 17.87 28.10
N GLY A 545 13.99 18.30 26.89
CA GLY A 545 15.16 19.13 26.62
C GLY A 545 15.05 20.54 27.23
N THR A 546 16.19 21.23 27.29
CA THR A 546 16.25 22.61 27.79
C THR A 546 16.10 23.62 26.64
N GLU A 547 15.14 24.55 26.75
CA GLU A 547 14.85 25.56 25.70
C GLU A 547 16.04 26.44 25.29
N SER A 548 17.05 26.58 26.14
CA SER A 548 18.27 27.36 25.87
C SER A 548 19.41 26.54 25.28
N SER A 549 19.24 25.22 25.15
CA SER A 549 20.21 24.32 24.53
C SER A 549 20.12 24.40 23.01
N SER A 550 21.24 24.25 22.32
CA SER A 550 21.27 24.06 20.86
C SER A 550 20.88 22.64 20.43
N MET A 551 20.71 21.72 21.40
CA MET A 551 20.39 20.31 21.19
C MET A 551 19.29 19.89 22.17
N ALA A 552 18.22 19.26 21.67
CA ALA A 552 17.12 18.80 22.52
C ALA A 552 17.46 17.51 23.30
N LEU A 553 18.24 16.61 22.70
CA LEU A 553 18.59 15.30 23.27
C LEU A 553 19.32 15.43 24.61
N LYS A 554 18.81 14.78 25.66
CA LYS A 554 19.42 14.74 26.99
C LYS A 554 20.23 13.47 27.15
N ASN A 555 19.57 12.33 27.06
CA ASN A 555 20.18 11.00 27.14
C ASN A 555 20.50 10.50 25.72
N ASP A 556 21.75 10.12 25.53
CA ASP A 556 22.36 9.71 24.26
C ASP A 556 22.75 8.23 24.40
N LEU A 557 21.96 7.37 23.76
CA LEU A 557 22.17 5.93 23.71
C LEU A 557 22.68 5.54 22.31
N ASP A 558 23.62 4.59 22.28
CA ASP A 558 24.20 4.01 21.07
C ASP A 558 23.75 2.53 20.92
N LEU A 559 23.24 2.16 19.76
CA LEU A 559 22.93 0.81 19.31
C LEU A 559 24.01 0.33 18.34
N THR A 560 24.60 -0.82 18.66
CA THR A 560 25.56 -1.50 17.79
C THR A 560 25.24 -2.97 17.64
N LEU A 561 25.54 -3.53 16.46
CA LEU A 561 25.51 -4.98 16.23
C LEU A 561 26.93 -5.51 16.07
N ILE A 562 27.22 -6.64 16.70
CA ILE A 562 28.53 -7.30 16.66
C ILE A 562 28.35 -8.69 16.06
N SER A 563 29.07 -8.95 14.96
CA SER A 563 29.05 -10.23 14.26
C SER A 563 29.88 -11.31 14.95
N PRO A 564 29.72 -12.59 14.58
CA PRO A 564 30.49 -13.71 15.13
C PRO A 564 32.01 -13.55 14.95
N SER A 565 32.46 -12.94 13.85
CA SER A 565 33.88 -12.61 13.61
C SER A 565 34.37 -11.41 14.41
N GLY A 566 33.48 -10.73 15.14
CA GLY A 566 33.77 -9.53 15.93
C GLY A 566 33.67 -8.22 15.15
N ARG A 567 33.05 -8.21 13.96
CA ARG A 567 32.82 -6.98 13.19
C ARG A 567 31.68 -6.19 13.82
N THR A 568 31.89 -4.89 14.05
CA THR A 568 30.87 -3.98 14.57
C THR A 568 30.16 -3.22 13.44
N TYR A 569 28.85 -3.10 13.55
CA TYR A 569 27.96 -2.31 12.70
C TYR A 569 27.27 -1.26 13.57
N TYR A 570 27.20 -0.04 13.03
CA TYR A 570 26.72 1.15 13.74
C TYR A 570 25.37 1.62 13.18
N SER A 571 24.70 2.49 13.93
CA SER A 571 23.46 3.14 13.52
C SER A 571 23.65 3.99 12.25
N TYR A 572 22.56 4.37 11.58
CA TYR A 572 22.63 5.32 10.46
C TYR A 572 23.18 6.67 10.91
N ASP A 573 24.04 7.29 10.09
CA ASP A 573 24.46 8.67 10.31
C ASP A 573 23.34 9.60 9.79
N LEU A 574 22.66 10.23 10.74
CA LEU A 574 21.55 11.15 10.49
C LEU A 574 21.94 12.62 10.75
N ALA A 575 23.24 12.92 10.84
CA ALA A 575 23.70 14.29 11.03
C ALA A 575 23.55 15.10 9.72
N PRO A 576 22.85 16.24 9.74
CA PRO A 576 22.72 17.07 8.54
C PRO A 576 24.06 17.75 8.20
N ASP A 577 24.44 17.75 6.93
CA ASP A 577 25.59 18.47 6.41
C ASP A 577 25.21 19.62 5.45
N ALA A 578 26.20 20.40 5.02
CA ALA A 578 25.98 21.55 4.14
C ALA A 578 25.54 21.21 2.71
N SER A 579 25.57 19.93 2.32
CA SER A 579 25.18 19.43 0.99
C SER A 579 23.79 18.81 0.96
N LEU A 580 23.10 18.77 2.10
CA LEU A 580 21.82 18.10 2.27
C LEU A 580 20.72 18.62 1.32
N SER A 581 20.04 17.68 0.68
CA SER A 581 18.84 17.87 -0.15
C SER A 581 17.77 16.83 0.17
N ALA A 582 16.53 17.04 -0.27
CA ALA A 582 15.43 16.07 -0.17
C ALA A 582 15.70 14.73 -0.87
N THR A 583 16.76 14.62 -1.67
CA THR A 583 17.15 13.40 -2.39
C THR A 583 18.46 12.80 -1.89
N THR A 584 19.01 13.32 -0.80
CA THR A 584 20.27 12.83 -0.22
C THR A 584 19.97 11.55 0.57
N PRO A 585 20.53 10.39 0.18
CA PRO A 585 20.38 9.16 0.96
C PRO A 585 21.17 9.27 2.26
N SER A 586 20.67 8.64 3.32
CA SER A 586 21.48 8.37 4.51
C SER A 586 22.33 7.13 4.28
N TYR A 587 23.40 7.01 5.07
CA TYR A 587 24.29 5.86 5.00
C TYR A 587 24.48 5.26 6.39
N PRO A 588 24.61 3.92 6.49
CA PRO A 588 25.08 3.31 7.72
C PRO A 588 26.42 3.91 8.12
N CYS A 589 26.61 4.16 9.41
CA CYS A 589 27.86 4.68 9.90
C CYS A 589 28.96 3.59 9.85
N TRP A 590 30.18 3.99 9.44
CA TRP A 590 31.30 3.07 9.21
C TRP A 590 32.35 3.07 10.34
N GLN A 591 32.27 4.03 11.26
CA GLN A 591 33.21 4.23 12.37
C GLN A 591 32.49 4.77 13.61
N PRO A 592 32.92 4.49 14.85
CA PRO A 592 32.21 4.92 16.07
C PRO A 592 31.83 6.41 16.14
N ASP A 593 32.60 7.26 15.47
CA ASP A 593 32.56 8.71 15.48
C ASP A 593 31.51 9.35 14.54
N CYS A 594 30.85 8.58 13.67
CA CYS A 594 29.67 9.03 12.88
C CYS A 594 28.31 8.54 13.43
N GLN A 595 28.29 7.90 14.60
CA GLN A 595 27.03 7.47 15.23
C GLN A 595 26.13 8.66 15.53
N ASP A 596 24.82 8.40 15.59
CA ASP A 596 23.81 9.42 15.89
C ASP A 596 24.08 10.07 17.25
N ARG A 597 23.83 11.38 17.34
CA ARG A 597 23.99 12.19 18.56
C ARG A 597 22.80 13.12 18.80
N LEU A 598 21.76 12.97 18.00
CA LEU A 598 20.65 13.91 17.90
C LEU A 598 19.33 13.22 18.18
N ASN A 599 19.13 12.00 17.67
CA ASN A 599 17.84 11.32 17.72
C ASN A 599 17.71 10.42 18.95
N ASN A 600 16.48 10.25 19.42
CA ASN A 600 16.09 9.29 20.47
C ASN A 600 15.57 7.96 19.89
N VAL A 601 15.93 7.70 18.63
CA VAL A 601 15.69 6.46 17.91
C VAL A 601 16.95 6.18 17.11
N GLU A 602 17.47 4.96 17.23
CA GLU A 602 18.57 4.50 16.40
C GLU A 602 18.21 3.19 15.71
N MET A 603 18.67 3.06 14.46
CA MET A 603 18.44 1.88 13.64
C MET A 603 19.77 1.41 13.06
N VAL A 604 20.06 0.11 13.19
CA VAL A 604 21.17 -0.56 12.52
C VAL A 604 20.58 -1.50 11.48
N MET A 605 21.02 -1.35 10.22
CA MET A 605 20.73 -2.30 9.16
C MET A 605 22.05 -2.87 8.62
N VAL A 606 22.21 -4.17 8.75
CA VAL A 606 23.32 -4.91 8.14
C VAL A 606 22.82 -5.42 6.81
N ASN A 607 23.47 -5.02 5.71
CA ASN A 607 23.23 -5.57 4.38
C ASN A 607 24.56 -6.04 3.76
N THR A 608 24.46 -6.92 2.78
CA THR A 608 25.63 -7.43 2.07
C THR A 608 25.93 -6.60 0.83
N ASN A 609 27.01 -5.83 0.87
CA ASN A 609 27.54 -5.14 -0.30
C ASN A 609 28.44 -6.10 -1.10
N ASN A 610 27.87 -6.80 -2.08
CA ASN A 610 28.48 -7.44 -3.27
C ASN A 610 29.67 -8.42 -3.13
N VAL A 611 30.24 -8.65 -1.93
CA VAL A 611 31.42 -9.54 -1.76
C VAL A 611 31.10 -10.81 -0.99
N ASP A 612 30.27 -10.70 0.05
CA ASP A 612 29.76 -11.83 0.82
C ASP A 612 28.24 -11.82 0.62
N HIS A 613 27.68 -12.76 -0.14
CA HIS A 613 26.24 -12.73 -0.48
C HIS A 613 25.31 -12.81 0.75
N PHE A 614 25.83 -13.21 1.92
CA PHE A 614 25.08 -13.39 3.16
C PHE A 614 25.74 -12.73 4.39
N VAL A 615 24.90 -12.34 5.35
CA VAL A 615 25.25 -11.99 6.71
C VAL A 615 25.93 -13.20 7.37
N GLU A 616 26.93 -12.94 8.22
CA GLU A 616 27.71 -14.00 8.87
C GLU A 616 26.86 -14.88 9.78
N GLU A 617 26.87 -16.20 9.57
CA GLU A 617 26.20 -17.18 10.44
C GLU A 617 26.87 -17.29 11.81
N GLY A 618 26.07 -17.45 12.87
CA GLY A 618 26.55 -17.70 14.22
C GLY A 618 25.95 -16.79 15.28
N GLN A 619 26.64 -16.67 16.42
CA GLN A 619 26.19 -15.84 17.55
C GLN A 619 26.52 -14.36 17.32
N TRP A 620 25.48 -13.54 17.28
CA TRP A 620 25.55 -12.08 17.21
C TRP A 620 25.20 -11.45 18.55
N GLN A 621 25.58 -10.18 18.69
CA GLN A 621 25.22 -9.37 19.85
C GLN A 621 24.64 -8.04 19.39
N ALA A 622 23.48 -7.66 19.92
CA ALA A 622 23.02 -6.28 19.93
C ALA A 622 23.40 -5.64 21.25
N VAL A 623 24.05 -4.47 21.20
CA VAL A 623 24.51 -3.75 22.37
C VAL A 623 23.90 -2.36 22.36
N VAL A 624 23.11 -2.05 23.39
CA VAL A 624 22.62 -0.70 23.69
C VAL A 624 23.49 -0.14 24.81
N SER A 625 24.16 0.99 24.57
CA SER A 625 25.12 1.57 25.50
C SER A 625 24.91 3.06 25.69
N THR A 626 25.34 3.60 26.83
CA THR A 626 25.23 5.04 27.12
C THR A 626 26.44 5.78 26.59
N HIS A 627 26.23 6.73 25.68
CA HIS A 627 27.23 7.76 25.37
C HIS A 627 27.19 8.88 26.40
N ARG A 628 25.98 9.36 26.71
CA ARG A 628 25.71 10.40 27.72
C ARG A 628 24.41 10.09 28.43
N LEU A 629 24.47 9.99 29.75
CA LEU A 629 23.28 9.85 30.60
C LEU A 629 23.21 11.06 31.54
N VAL A 630 22.13 11.84 31.42
CA VAL A 630 21.84 13.01 32.26
C VAL A 630 20.86 12.67 33.37
N SER A 631 19.90 11.78 33.09
CA SER A 631 19.00 11.20 34.10
C SER A 631 19.73 10.14 34.95
N ASN A 632 19.07 9.66 36.01
CA ASN A 632 19.61 8.57 36.82
C ASN A 632 19.55 7.22 36.06
N GLU A 633 18.52 7.07 35.25
CA GLU A 633 18.18 5.87 34.50
C GLU A 633 17.47 6.30 33.20
N GLN A 634 17.64 5.52 32.14
CA GLN A 634 16.90 5.66 30.89
C GLN A 634 16.41 4.27 30.45
N ASP A 635 15.09 4.11 30.42
CA ASP A 635 14.41 2.96 29.84
C ASP A 635 14.45 3.05 28.31
N PHE A 636 14.47 1.90 27.64
CA PHE A 636 14.41 1.80 26.19
C PHE A 636 13.70 0.53 25.74
N SER A 637 13.09 0.63 24.56
CA SER A 637 12.49 -0.49 23.84
C SER A 637 13.34 -0.83 22.64
N LEU A 638 13.72 -2.10 22.51
CA LEU A 638 14.55 -2.63 21.43
C LEU A 638 13.76 -3.67 20.63
N VAL A 639 13.78 -3.54 19.32
CA VAL A 639 13.24 -4.52 18.37
C VAL A 639 14.38 -5.15 17.60
N LEU A 640 14.49 -6.47 17.71
CA LEU A 640 15.43 -7.34 17.02
C LEU A 640 14.65 -8.37 16.22
N THR A 641 14.46 -8.17 14.92
CA THR A 641 13.85 -9.20 14.08
C THR A 641 14.91 -10.11 13.47
N PRO A 642 14.58 -11.39 13.22
CA PRO A 642 15.50 -12.29 12.57
C PRO A 642 15.57 -11.91 11.08
N PRO A 643 16.58 -12.38 10.36
CA PRO A 643 16.74 -12.03 8.96
C PRO A 643 16.01 -13.03 8.05
N CYS A 644 14.74 -12.75 7.74
CA CYS A 644 13.99 -13.41 6.68
C CYS A 644 13.12 -12.36 5.96
N PRO A 645 12.92 -12.49 4.63
CA PRO A 645 13.32 -13.58 3.75
C PRO A 645 14.77 -13.44 3.30
N MET A 646 15.32 -14.49 2.68
CA MET A 646 16.40 -14.31 1.72
C MET A 646 15.84 -13.59 0.49
N VAL A 647 16.37 -12.41 0.16
CA VAL A 647 15.90 -11.62 -0.99
C VAL A 647 16.92 -11.69 -2.14
N ILE A 648 16.47 -12.09 -3.32
CA ILE A 648 17.23 -12.05 -4.57
C ILE A 648 16.70 -10.89 -5.41
N SER A 649 17.36 -9.73 -5.32
CA SER A 649 16.95 -8.45 -5.94
C SER A 649 18.08 -7.81 -6.75
N ASP A 650 17.74 -7.01 -7.78
CA ASP A 650 18.70 -6.33 -8.68
C ASP A 650 19.45 -5.13 -8.05
N GLY A 651 19.35 -4.94 -6.73
CA GLY A 651 19.91 -3.81 -5.98
C GLY A 651 21.43 -3.67 -6.10
N ASN A 652 21.89 -2.93 -7.12
CA ASN A 652 23.27 -2.48 -7.36
C ASN A 652 24.37 -3.56 -7.42
N ALA A 653 24.00 -4.82 -7.61
CA ALA A 653 24.90 -5.96 -7.79
C ALA A 653 24.58 -6.72 -9.06
N ILE A 654 25.60 -7.20 -9.76
CA ILE A 654 25.41 -8.28 -10.73
C ILE A 654 24.96 -9.50 -9.92
N ILE A 655 23.66 -9.80 -9.87
CA ILE A 655 23.21 -11.10 -9.38
C ILE A 655 23.77 -12.14 -10.36
N ASP A 656 24.37 -13.20 -9.83
CA ASP A 656 24.62 -14.37 -10.65
C ASP A 656 23.25 -14.87 -11.13
N GLN A 657 22.98 -14.79 -12.44
CA GLN A 657 21.69 -15.18 -13.03
C GLN A 657 21.29 -16.64 -12.68
N ASN A 658 22.24 -17.42 -12.15
CA ASN A 658 22.01 -18.71 -11.53
C ASN A 658 22.47 -18.70 -10.07
N PHE A 659 21.54 -18.60 -9.14
CA PHE A 659 21.79 -18.74 -7.71
C PHE A 659 21.59 -20.20 -7.29
N THR A 660 22.59 -20.78 -6.61
CA THR A 660 22.47 -22.12 -6.02
C THR A 660 22.47 -22.02 -4.51
N LEU A 661 21.44 -22.59 -3.86
CA LEU A 661 21.34 -22.59 -2.40
C LEU A 661 22.51 -23.43 -1.82
N PRO A 662 23.31 -22.88 -0.88
CA PRO A 662 24.54 -23.54 -0.43
C PRO A 662 24.32 -24.66 0.61
N SER A 663 23.17 -24.64 1.28
CA SER A 663 22.79 -25.58 2.34
C SER A 663 21.28 -25.51 2.59
N ASP A 664 20.76 -26.38 3.45
CA ASP A 664 19.40 -26.23 3.95
C ASP A 664 19.23 -24.85 4.59
N PHE A 665 18.09 -24.23 4.34
CA PHE A 665 17.72 -22.90 4.79
C PHE A 665 16.48 -23.01 5.66
N SER A 666 16.63 -22.74 6.95
CA SER A 666 15.49 -22.64 7.86
C SER A 666 15.15 -21.18 8.12
N CYS A 667 13.89 -20.85 7.93
CA CYS A 667 13.36 -19.53 8.16
C CYS A 667 12.27 -19.59 9.23
N GLN A 668 12.47 -18.86 10.33
CA GLN A 668 11.35 -18.48 11.18
C GLN A 668 10.49 -17.53 10.35
N PRO A 669 9.18 -17.80 10.16
CA PRO A 669 8.35 -16.93 9.37
C PRO A 669 8.43 -15.50 9.93
N HIS A 670 8.90 -14.55 9.11
CA HIS A 670 9.26 -13.23 9.61
C HIS A 670 8.03 -12.32 9.68
N PRO A 671 7.84 -11.57 10.78
CA PRO A 671 6.70 -10.69 10.95
C PRO A 671 6.67 -9.54 9.93
N LEU A 672 7.83 -9.07 9.44
CA LEU A 672 7.87 -8.00 8.42
C LEU A 672 7.71 -8.53 6.99
N GLU A 673 8.00 -9.80 6.76
CA GLU A 673 7.99 -10.38 5.42
C GLU A 673 7.78 -11.89 5.56
N PRO A 674 6.53 -12.37 5.51
CA PRO A 674 6.20 -13.77 5.81
C PRO A 674 6.58 -14.68 4.63
N SER A 675 7.81 -14.59 4.14
CA SER A 675 8.35 -15.41 3.06
C SER A 675 9.70 -16.01 3.47
N GLY A 676 10.00 -17.22 3.02
CA GLY A 676 11.32 -17.82 3.19
C GLY A 676 12.33 -17.20 2.23
N ILE A 677 12.05 -17.29 0.93
CA ILE A 677 12.86 -16.71 -0.15
C ILE A 677 11.97 -15.81 -1.00
N ILE A 678 12.43 -14.61 -1.34
CA ILE A 678 11.79 -13.71 -2.31
C ILE A 678 12.72 -13.52 -3.52
N ILE A 679 12.19 -13.70 -4.73
CA ILE A 679 12.87 -13.42 -6.00
C ILE A 679 12.22 -12.19 -6.63
N GLU A 680 12.85 -11.03 -6.51
CA GLU A 680 12.38 -9.77 -7.11
C GLU A 680 13.00 -9.52 -8.48
N ALA A 681 14.18 -10.07 -8.72
CA ALA A 681 14.94 -9.85 -9.95
C ALA A 681 14.41 -10.66 -11.14
N ASP A 682 14.52 -10.07 -12.32
CA ASP A 682 14.15 -10.72 -13.57
C ASP A 682 15.26 -11.65 -14.08
N ASN A 683 14.90 -12.70 -14.81
CA ASN A 683 15.84 -13.64 -15.45
C ASN A 683 16.76 -14.37 -14.46
N VAL A 684 16.21 -14.73 -13.30
CA VAL A 684 16.93 -15.46 -12.24
C VAL A 684 16.58 -16.94 -12.25
N VAL A 685 17.57 -17.80 -12.05
CA VAL A 685 17.40 -19.21 -11.72
C VAL A 685 17.78 -19.42 -10.26
N LEU A 686 16.80 -19.80 -9.43
CA LEU A 686 17.01 -20.36 -8.10
C LEU A 686 17.07 -21.88 -8.21
N ASN A 687 18.24 -22.45 -7.96
CA ASN A 687 18.44 -23.88 -7.83
C ASN A 687 18.74 -24.23 -6.37
N CYS A 688 17.84 -24.91 -5.67
CA CYS A 688 18.14 -25.29 -4.29
C CYS A 688 19.06 -26.50 -4.17
N ALA A 689 19.40 -27.19 -5.27
CA ALA A 689 20.27 -28.37 -5.27
C ALA A 689 19.83 -29.44 -4.25
N ASP A 690 18.52 -29.68 -4.17
CA ASP A 690 17.83 -30.59 -3.25
C ASP A 690 17.90 -30.17 -1.77
N HIS A 691 18.37 -28.95 -1.47
CA HIS A 691 18.31 -28.40 -0.12
C HIS A 691 16.91 -27.96 0.28
N SER A 692 16.64 -28.09 1.58
CA SER A 692 15.34 -27.76 2.13
C SER A 692 15.18 -26.27 2.49
N VAL A 693 14.05 -25.68 2.12
CA VAL A 693 13.51 -24.41 2.64
C VAL A 693 12.50 -24.77 3.74
N LEU A 694 12.91 -24.60 5.00
CA LEU A 694 12.18 -25.08 6.18
C LEU A 694 11.56 -23.91 6.95
N GLY A 695 10.24 -23.78 6.92
CA GLY A 695 9.48 -22.90 7.81
C GLY A 695 9.38 -23.46 9.25
N HIS A 696 8.94 -22.64 10.19
CA HIS A 696 8.74 -23.06 11.59
C HIS A 696 7.29 -23.36 11.97
N ASN A 697 6.33 -23.16 11.06
CA ASN A 697 4.92 -23.45 11.35
C ASN A 697 4.71 -24.97 11.56
N ALA A 698 4.54 -25.37 12.82
CA ALA A 698 4.22 -26.74 13.23
C ALA A 698 2.76 -26.91 13.71
N GLY A 699 1.93 -25.87 13.68
CA GLY A 699 0.57 -25.87 14.19
C GLY A 699 -0.51 -25.98 13.10
N ILE A 700 -1.47 -26.90 13.29
CA ILE A 700 -2.58 -27.19 12.36
C ILE A 700 -3.72 -26.14 12.43
N ASN A 701 -3.59 -25.11 13.30
CA ASN A 701 -4.73 -24.29 13.73
C ASN A 701 -4.69 -22.81 13.31
N ASN A 702 -3.59 -22.28 12.76
CA ASN A 702 -3.43 -20.85 12.42
C ASN A 702 -2.89 -20.63 10.99
N PHE A 703 -3.37 -21.39 10.00
CA PHE A 703 -2.99 -21.16 8.59
C PHE A 703 -3.91 -20.09 7.98
N ASP A 704 -3.50 -18.81 8.01
CA ASP A 704 -4.23 -17.70 7.40
C ASP A 704 -3.84 -17.46 5.92
N GLY A 705 -2.81 -18.17 5.43
CA GLY A 705 -2.31 -18.05 4.07
C GLY A 705 -1.23 -16.97 3.90
N SER A 706 -0.71 -16.41 4.99
CA SER A 706 0.26 -15.33 4.97
C SER A 706 1.70 -15.80 4.72
N TYR A 707 2.05 -17.02 5.14
CA TYR A 707 3.45 -17.50 5.08
C TYR A 707 3.79 -18.28 3.81
N VAL A 708 4.75 -17.79 3.01
CA VAL A 708 5.16 -18.37 1.73
C VAL A 708 6.57 -18.95 1.81
N GLY A 709 6.80 -20.17 1.30
CA GLY A 709 8.15 -20.73 1.23
C GLY A 709 9.04 -19.97 0.27
N ILE A 710 8.63 -19.92 -1.00
CA ILE A 710 9.33 -19.18 -2.06
C ILE A 710 8.34 -18.27 -2.78
N ARG A 711 8.59 -16.97 -2.78
CA ARG A 711 7.81 -15.94 -3.47
C ARG A 711 8.57 -15.43 -4.69
N VAL A 712 7.93 -15.39 -5.85
CA VAL A 712 8.51 -14.93 -7.10
C VAL A 712 7.75 -13.70 -7.57
N LEU A 713 8.44 -12.57 -7.69
CA LEU A 713 7.90 -11.27 -8.10
C LEU A 713 8.54 -10.76 -9.42
N GLY A 714 9.71 -11.27 -9.80
CA GLY A 714 10.37 -10.95 -11.07
C GLY A 714 9.94 -11.86 -12.23
N ASP A 715 10.05 -11.34 -13.46
CA ASP A 715 9.75 -12.04 -14.71
C ASP A 715 10.86 -13.04 -15.09
N ASN A 716 10.51 -14.06 -15.88
CA ASN A 716 11.44 -15.08 -16.39
C ASN A 716 12.22 -15.84 -15.29
N ALA A 717 11.66 -15.95 -14.08
CA ALA A 717 12.29 -16.65 -12.97
C ALA A 717 12.11 -18.18 -13.07
N THR A 718 13.14 -18.94 -12.71
CA THR A 718 13.10 -20.40 -12.58
C THR A 718 13.34 -20.80 -11.13
N VAL A 719 12.49 -21.67 -10.56
CA VAL A 719 12.69 -22.29 -9.24
C VAL A 719 12.79 -23.80 -9.44
N GLN A 720 13.92 -24.39 -9.05
CA GLN A 720 14.17 -25.81 -9.29
C GLN A 720 14.89 -26.53 -8.15
N ASN A 721 14.60 -27.84 -8.04
CA ASN A 721 15.23 -28.76 -7.09
C ASN A 721 15.16 -28.28 -5.63
N CYS A 722 14.03 -27.69 -5.21
CA CYS A 722 13.81 -27.20 -3.85
C CYS A 722 12.89 -28.11 -3.06
N GLU A 723 13.24 -28.40 -1.80
CA GLU A 723 12.36 -29.10 -0.86
C GLU A 723 11.73 -28.09 0.12
N ILE A 724 10.43 -27.83 0.03
CA ILE A 724 9.77 -26.75 0.77
C ILE A 724 8.83 -27.35 1.82
N HIS A 725 9.04 -26.95 3.08
CA HIS A 725 8.31 -27.50 4.22
C HIS A 725 7.80 -26.42 5.18
N ARG A 726 6.65 -26.69 5.82
CA ARG A 726 6.14 -25.92 6.98
C ARG A 726 5.87 -24.44 6.70
N PHE A 727 5.30 -24.16 5.53
CA PHE A 727 4.74 -22.85 5.16
C PHE A 727 3.23 -22.96 4.94
N ASP A 728 2.53 -21.85 4.83
CA ASP A 728 1.11 -21.82 4.46
C ASP A 728 0.94 -21.97 2.95
N VAL A 729 1.86 -21.41 2.19
CA VAL A 729 1.99 -21.56 0.74
C VAL A 729 3.40 -22.05 0.41
N GLY A 730 3.54 -23.09 -0.41
CA GLY A 730 4.86 -23.61 -0.78
C GLY A 730 5.61 -22.64 -1.69
N ILE A 731 5.10 -22.47 -2.91
CA ILE A 731 5.62 -21.50 -3.89
C ILE A 731 4.50 -20.57 -4.32
N GLN A 732 4.74 -19.25 -4.30
CA GLN A 732 3.81 -18.26 -4.84
C GLN A 732 4.50 -17.46 -5.96
N VAL A 733 3.94 -17.50 -7.16
CA VAL A 733 4.37 -16.69 -8.31
C VAL A 733 3.38 -15.55 -8.49
N GLY A 734 3.86 -14.32 -8.42
CA GLY A 734 3.06 -13.11 -8.43
C GLY A 734 2.12 -12.98 -7.23
N THR A 735 1.30 -11.94 -7.25
CA THR A 735 0.23 -11.69 -6.28
C THR A 735 -1.02 -11.20 -7.01
N LYS A 736 -2.10 -10.89 -6.29
CA LYS A 736 -3.26 -10.22 -6.91
C LYS A 736 -2.91 -8.85 -7.50
N ALA A 737 -1.91 -8.16 -6.94
CA ALA A 737 -1.47 -6.85 -7.39
C ALA A 737 -0.31 -6.93 -8.41
N ILE A 738 0.50 -8.00 -8.34
CA ILE A 738 1.71 -8.16 -9.15
C ILE A 738 1.54 -9.35 -10.08
N SER A 739 1.39 -9.08 -11.38
CA SER A 739 1.34 -10.10 -12.41
C SER A 739 2.74 -10.43 -12.90
N VAL A 740 3.18 -11.68 -12.75
CA VAL A 740 4.48 -12.16 -13.25
C VAL A 740 4.30 -12.85 -14.60
N THR A 741 5.34 -12.91 -15.41
CA THR A 741 5.36 -13.63 -16.67
C THR A 741 6.52 -14.62 -16.78
N ASN A 742 6.28 -15.74 -17.47
CA ASN A 742 7.30 -16.74 -17.84
C ASN A 742 8.02 -17.45 -16.68
N ALA A 743 7.41 -17.56 -15.50
CA ALA A 743 7.97 -18.38 -14.43
C ALA A 743 8.01 -19.88 -14.76
N LEU A 744 9.11 -20.56 -14.42
CA LEU A 744 9.28 -22.02 -14.53
C LEU A 744 9.51 -22.64 -13.15
N LEU A 745 8.62 -23.51 -12.70
CA LEU A 745 8.75 -24.26 -11.45
C LEU A 745 8.98 -25.73 -11.79
N GLN A 746 10.18 -26.27 -11.55
CA GLN A 746 10.50 -27.63 -11.94
C GLN A 746 11.19 -28.47 -10.86
N ASP A 747 10.83 -29.75 -10.79
CA ASP A 747 11.53 -30.72 -9.92
C ASP A 747 11.56 -30.31 -8.43
N ASN A 748 10.54 -29.60 -7.94
CA ASN A 748 10.44 -29.20 -6.53
C ASN A 748 9.61 -30.20 -5.73
N ILE A 749 9.97 -30.39 -4.45
CA ILE A 749 9.19 -31.15 -3.48
C ILE A 749 8.53 -30.15 -2.54
N ILE A 750 7.20 -30.19 -2.43
CA ILE A 750 6.41 -29.30 -1.59
C ILE A 750 5.63 -30.17 -0.63
N ALA A 751 6.07 -30.21 0.62
CA ALA A 751 5.51 -31.10 1.62
C ALA A 751 5.16 -30.38 2.91
N THR A 752 4.21 -30.89 3.70
CA THR A 752 3.85 -30.30 5.02
C THR A 752 3.44 -28.82 4.94
N VAL A 753 2.72 -28.44 3.89
CA VAL A 753 2.24 -27.08 3.66
C VAL A 753 0.77 -26.92 4.11
N GLY A 754 0.44 -25.75 4.64
CA GLY A 754 -0.85 -25.41 5.21
C GLY A 754 -1.96 -25.28 4.18
N THR A 755 -2.01 -24.18 3.42
CA THR A 755 -3.16 -23.81 2.57
C THR A 755 -3.02 -24.17 1.10
N THR A 756 -1.86 -23.92 0.48
CA THR A 756 -1.68 -24.08 -0.98
C THR A 756 -0.27 -24.58 -1.31
N GLY A 757 -0.11 -25.63 -2.11
CA GLY A 757 1.23 -26.08 -2.54
C GLY A 757 1.91 -25.04 -3.44
N ILE A 758 1.32 -24.76 -4.60
CA ILE A 758 1.78 -23.75 -5.56
C ILE A 758 0.64 -22.79 -5.89
N GLU A 759 0.90 -21.49 -5.85
CA GLU A 759 -0.04 -20.46 -6.30
C GLU A 759 0.57 -19.65 -7.45
N LEU A 760 -0.19 -19.48 -8.54
CA LEU A 760 0.27 -18.83 -9.78
C LEU A 760 -0.64 -17.65 -10.15
N TYR A 761 -0.04 -16.46 -10.22
CA TYR A 761 -0.63 -15.21 -10.72
C TYR A 761 0.16 -14.68 -11.91
N GLY A 762 -0.54 -14.43 -13.02
CA GLY A 762 0.05 -13.81 -14.21
C GLY A 762 -0.03 -14.71 -15.44
N SER A 763 1.02 -14.77 -16.26
CA SER A 763 0.94 -15.49 -17.54
C SER A 763 2.18 -16.24 -18.01
N ASN A 764 1.98 -17.21 -18.90
CA ASN A 764 3.05 -18.02 -19.50
C ASN A 764 3.85 -18.86 -18.49
N HIS A 765 3.24 -19.25 -17.37
CA HIS A 765 3.91 -20.06 -16.35
C HIS A 765 3.93 -21.54 -16.72
N THR A 766 5.01 -22.22 -16.34
CA THR A 766 5.12 -23.69 -16.41
C THR A 766 5.44 -24.26 -15.04
N ALA A 767 4.63 -25.21 -14.56
CA ALA A 767 4.96 -26.02 -13.39
C ALA A 767 5.07 -27.49 -13.83
N GLU A 768 6.27 -28.06 -13.73
CA GLU A 768 6.57 -29.41 -14.20
C GLU A 768 7.31 -30.29 -13.22
N ARG A 769 6.96 -31.58 -13.15
CA ARG A 769 7.65 -32.57 -12.31
C ARG A 769 7.76 -32.19 -10.83
N ASN A 770 6.85 -31.36 -10.31
CA ASN A 770 6.81 -31.06 -8.89
C ASN A 770 6.06 -32.16 -8.12
N ASP A 771 6.51 -32.48 -6.91
CA ASP A 771 5.85 -33.40 -5.98
C ASP A 771 5.18 -32.61 -4.85
N ILE A 772 3.85 -32.55 -4.87
CA ILE A 772 3.02 -31.84 -3.88
C ILE A 772 2.40 -32.89 -2.98
N SER A 773 3.01 -33.11 -1.80
CA SER A 773 2.65 -34.19 -0.90
C SER A 773 2.31 -33.70 0.52
N GLN A 774 1.51 -34.45 1.29
CA GLN A 774 1.32 -34.23 2.73
C GLN A 774 0.84 -32.82 3.13
N MET A 775 -0.22 -32.32 2.49
CA MET A 775 -0.89 -31.08 2.93
C MET A 775 -1.58 -31.26 4.30
N ILE A 776 -1.61 -30.21 5.13
CA ILE A 776 -2.02 -30.29 6.54
C ILE A 776 -3.34 -29.53 6.84
N VAL A 777 -4.35 -29.48 5.95
CA VAL A 777 -5.63 -28.78 6.25
C VAL A 777 -6.87 -29.37 5.57
N SER A 778 -8.06 -28.97 6.01
CA SER A 778 -9.38 -29.37 5.48
C SER A 778 -9.80 -28.73 4.15
N ASN A 779 -9.14 -27.64 3.72
CA ASN A 779 -9.51 -26.85 2.52
C ASN A 779 -8.29 -26.56 1.59
N GLY A 780 -7.29 -27.44 1.59
CA GLY A 780 -6.01 -27.20 0.93
C GLY A 780 -6.09 -27.29 -0.60
N LYS A 781 -5.29 -26.48 -1.31
CA LYS A 781 -5.12 -26.59 -2.78
C LYS A 781 -3.72 -27.09 -3.12
N GLY A 782 -3.57 -28.08 -4.00
CA GLY A 782 -2.25 -28.49 -4.48
C GLY A 782 -1.61 -27.40 -5.34
N ILE A 783 -2.25 -27.07 -6.47
CA ILE A 783 -1.91 -25.91 -7.31
C ILE A 783 -3.15 -25.04 -7.49
N SER A 784 -3.01 -23.73 -7.31
CA SER A 784 -4.06 -22.73 -7.56
C SER A 784 -3.61 -21.73 -8.62
N VAL A 785 -4.47 -21.45 -9.61
CA VAL A 785 -4.10 -20.65 -10.79
C VAL A 785 -5.09 -19.49 -11.01
N SER A 786 -4.55 -18.29 -11.22
CA SER A 786 -5.23 -17.07 -11.66
C SER A 786 -4.41 -16.39 -12.76
N GLY A 787 -4.74 -16.60 -14.04
CA GLY A 787 -3.83 -16.14 -15.09
C GLY A 787 -4.16 -16.55 -16.53
N ASN A 788 -3.17 -16.45 -17.41
CA ASN A 788 -3.29 -16.82 -18.83
C ASN A 788 -2.11 -17.68 -19.30
N ALA A 789 -2.33 -18.61 -20.24
CA ALA A 789 -1.27 -19.40 -20.87
C ALA A 789 -0.45 -20.24 -19.86
N ILE A 790 -1.12 -21.10 -19.08
CA ILE A 790 -0.50 -21.87 -17.98
C ILE A 790 -0.29 -23.33 -18.37
N THR A 791 0.90 -23.87 -18.12
CA THR A 791 1.24 -25.29 -18.38
C THR A 791 1.55 -26.02 -17.08
N LEU A 792 0.73 -27.02 -16.73
CA LEU A 792 0.92 -27.90 -15.58
C LEU A 792 1.15 -29.32 -16.08
N ARG A 793 2.38 -29.83 -16.00
CA ARG A 793 2.73 -31.15 -16.55
C ARG A 793 3.52 -32.05 -15.62
N GLU A 794 3.23 -33.35 -15.64
CA GLU A 794 4.03 -34.35 -14.91
C GLU A 794 4.13 -34.11 -13.38
N ASN A 795 3.25 -33.32 -12.78
CA ASN A 795 3.25 -33.09 -11.33
C ASN A 795 2.58 -34.26 -10.59
N THR A 796 3.04 -34.51 -9.38
CA THR A 796 2.48 -35.53 -8.49
C THR A 796 1.76 -34.87 -7.32
N PHE A 797 0.58 -35.38 -6.98
CA PHE A 797 -0.24 -34.92 -5.87
C PHE A 797 -0.52 -36.10 -4.93
N ALA A 798 -0.09 -36.02 -3.67
CA ALA A 798 -0.24 -37.11 -2.70
C ALA A 798 -0.91 -36.66 -1.39
N THR A 799 -1.92 -37.42 -0.92
CA THR A 799 -2.67 -37.35 0.35
C THR A 799 -2.78 -35.97 1.03
N ALA A 800 -3.97 -35.35 0.95
CA ALA A 800 -4.21 -34.00 1.47
C ALA A 800 -4.50 -33.87 2.99
N ARG A 801 -4.52 -34.97 3.78
CA ARG A 801 -4.42 -35.05 5.28
C ARG A 801 -4.92 -36.40 5.81
N THR A 802 -4.42 -36.83 6.98
CA THR A 802 -5.01 -37.86 7.87
C THR A 802 -5.83 -37.22 9.00
N GLY A 803 -7.15 -37.00 8.80
CA GLY A 803 -8.12 -36.62 9.84
C GLY A 803 -8.77 -35.22 9.71
N GLY A 804 -10.10 -35.12 9.85
CA GLY A 804 -10.90 -33.87 9.69
C GLY A 804 -11.91 -33.93 8.53
N ASN A 805 -12.79 -32.94 8.39
CA ASN A 805 -13.77 -32.87 7.29
C ASN A 805 -13.05 -32.44 5.98
N GLN A 806 -12.99 -33.33 4.97
CA GLN A 806 -12.15 -33.16 3.76
C GLN A 806 -12.88 -32.52 2.57
N ASN A 807 -14.15 -32.12 2.72
CA ASN A 807 -15.10 -31.86 1.62
C ASN A 807 -14.74 -30.71 0.64
N ASN A 808 -13.56 -30.11 0.73
CA ASN A 808 -13.14 -28.95 -0.05
C ASN A 808 -11.66 -28.95 -0.48
N THR A 809 -10.91 -30.03 -0.26
CA THR A 809 -9.51 -30.11 -0.76
C THR A 809 -9.49 -30.25 -2.29
N VAL A 810 -8.56 -29.58 -2.97
CA VAL A 810 -8.47 -29.56 -4.45
C VAL A 810 -7.03 -29.78 -4.91
N GLY A 811 -6.77 -30.80 -5.74
CA GLY A 811 -5.45 -31.02 -6.32
C GLY A 811 -5.02 -29.84 -7.20
N ILE A 812 -5.79 -29.53 -8.25
CA ILE A 812 -5.59 -28.34 -9.11
C ILE A 812 -6.86 -27.51 -9.15
N LEU A 813 -6.79 -26.26 -8.71
CA LEU A 813 -7.87 -25.27 -8.78
C LEU A 813 -7.56 -24.20 -9.84
N ILE A 814 -8.42 -24.11 -10.85
CA ILE A 814 -8.41 -23.00 -11.80
C ILE A 814 -9.48 -21.99 -11.40
N ARG A 815 -9.05 -20.77 -11.09
CA ARG A 815 -9.92 -19.68 -10.62
C ARG A 815 -10.60 -18.96 -11.79
N PRO A 816 -11.67 -18.20 -11.52
CA PRO A 816 -12.38 -17.45 -12.55
C PRO A 816 -11.48 -16.45 -13.28
N GLY A 817 -11.82 -16.16 -14.53
CA GLY A 817 -11.06 -15.28 -15.43
C GLY A 817 -9.78 -15.91 -16.02
N THR A 818 -9.45 -17.15 -15.65
CA THR A 818 -8.25 -17.81 -16.18
C THR A 818 -8.48 -18.32 -17.61
N GLU A 819 -7.55 -18.03 -18.51
CA GLU A 819 -7.64 -18.41 -19.93
C GLU A 819 -6.41 -19.23 -20.38
N LEU A 820 -6.60 -20.08 -21.41
CA LEU A 820 -5.55 -20.83 -22.10
C LEU A 820 -4.65 -21.67 -21.18
N GLY A 821 -4.98 -22.93 -20.96
CA GLY A 821 -4.18 -23.80 -20.09
C GLY A 821 -3.99 -25.22 -20.59
N ILE A 822 -2.88 -25.84 -20.20
CA ILE A 822 -2.57 -27.26 -20.43
C ILE A 822 -2.34 -27.92 -19.08
N ILE A 823 -3.14 -28.95 -18.76
CA ILE A 823 -3.01 -29.79 -17.58
C ILE A 823 -2.78 -31.22 -18.07
N GLN A 824 -1.53 -31.65 -18.14
CA GLN A 824 -1.16 -32.88 -18.84
C GLN A 824 -0.27 -33.82 -18.03
N GLU A 825 -0.55 -35.12 -18.07
CA GLU A 825 0.34 -36.16 -17.49
C GLU A 825 0.59 -36.03 -15.97
N ASN A 826 -0.30 -35.35 -15.23
CA ASN A 826 -0.22 -35.26 -13.77
C ASN A 826 -0.79 -36.52 -13.10
N ARG A 827 -0.29 -36.83 -11.89
CA ARG A 827 -0.69 -37.99 -11.11
C ARG A 827 -1.29 -37.56 -9.78
N PHE A 828 -2.49 -38.02 -9.46
CA PHE A 828 -3.19 -37.73 -8.21
C PHE A 828 -3.39 -39.02 -7.42
N SER A 829 -3.01 -38.99 -6.14
CA SER A 829 -3.11 -40.12 -5.22
C SER A 829 -3.62 -39.71 -3.83
N GLY A 830 -4.71 -40.33 -3.35
CA GLY A 830 -5.17 -40.28 -1.95
C GLY A 830 -5.77 -38.96 -1.44
N GLY A 831 -6.88 -39.00 -0.70
CA GLY A 831 -7.28 -37.97 0.29
C GLY A 831 -7.79 -36.62 -0.25
N TRP A 832 -7.88 -36.45 -1.58
CA TRP A 832 -8.38 -35.24 -2.22
C TRP A 832 -9.88 -35.33 -2.47
N TRP A 833 -10.63 -34.27 -2.18
CA TRP A 833 -12.04 -34.22 -2.54
C TRP A 833 -12.24 -33.86 -4.01
N TYR A 834 -11.44 -32.95 -4.55
CA TYR A 834 -11.38 -32.66 -5.98
C TYR A 834 -10.00 -32.96 -6.55
N GLY A 835 -9.91 -33.66 -7.68
CA GLY A 835 -8.64 -33.82 -8.40
C GLY A 835 -8.28 -32.55 -9.17
N ILE A 836 -9.04 -32.24 -10.21
CA ILE A 836 -8.95 -30.99 -10.99
C ILE A 836 -10.30 -30.28 -10.96
N ARG A 837 -10.32 -29.00 -10.62
CA ARG A 837 -11.52 -28.17 -10.57
C ARG A 837 -11.34 -26.89 -11.38
N LEU A 838 -12.09 -26.76 -12.47
CA LEU A 838 -12.22 -25.52 -13.25
C LEU A 838 -13.49 -24.82 -12.79
N ARG A 839 -13.36 -23.64 -12.15
CA ARG A 839 -14.49 -22.98 -11.48
C ARG A 839 -14.68 -21.53 -11.92
N SER A 840 -15.92 -21.20 -12.26
CA SER A 840 -16.45 -19.84 -12.44
C SER A 840 -17.80 -19.74 -11.70
N SER A 841 -18.12 -18.61 -11.07
CA SER A 841 -19.47 -18.36 -10.51
C SER A 841 -20.24 -17.31 -11.30
N LYS A 842 -21.44 -16.96 -10.83
CA LYS A 842 -22.43 -16.12 -11.53
C LYS A 842 -21.90 -14.72 -11.89
N ASP A 843 -21.13 -14.13 -10.98
CA ASP A 843 -20.62 -12.77 -11.10
C ASP A 843 -19.16 -12.73 -11.56
N ASP A 844 -18.57 -13.90 -11.84
CA ASP A 844 -17.17 -14.02 -12.22
C ASP A 844 -16.94 -14.04 -13.74
N ALA A 845 -15.73 -13.67 -14.14
CA ALA A 845 -15.25 -13.89 -15.50
C ALA A 845 -15.11 -15.39 -15.82
N PRO A 846 -15.44 -15.82 -17.05
CA PRO A 846 -15.42 -17.23 -17.44
C PRO A 846 -14.01 -17.83 -17.47
N VAL A 847 -13.93 -19.15 -17.29
CA VAL A 847 -12.71 -19.94 -17.51
C VAL A 847 -12.70 -20.48 -18.93
N ARG A 848 -11.62 -20.28 -19.70
CA ARG A 848 -11.62 -20.59 -21.14
C ARG A 848 -10.39 -21.34 -21.65
N GLY A 849 -10.61 -22.31 -22.54
CA GLY A 849 -9.55 -22.86 -23.40
C GLY A 849 -8.55 -23.76 -22.68
N PHE A 850 -9.02 -24.78 -21.96
CA PHE A 850 -8.17 -25.70 -21.21
C PHE A 850 -8.05 -27.07 -21.88
N LEU A 851 -6.86 -27.64 -21.94
CA LEU A 851 -6.61 -29.03 -22.28
C LEU A 851 -6.28 -29.82 -21.01
N VAL A 852 -7.15 -30.74 -20.59
CA VAL A 852 -6.96 -31.66 -19.46
C VAL A 852 -6.71 -33.05 -20.02
N ASP A 853 -5.44 -33.44 -20.16
CA ASP A 853 -5.04 -34.59 -20.98
C ASP A 853 -4.12 -35.60 -20.26
N LYS A 854 -4.41 -36.91 -20.39
CA LYS A 854 -3.55 -37.99 -19.87
C LYS A 854 -3.23 -37.93 -18.37
N ASN A 855 -4.06 -37.30 -17.56
CA ASN A 855 -3.88 -37.29 -16.11
C ASN A 855 -4.34 -38.63 -15.50
N GLN A 856 -3.72 -39.03 -14.39
CA GLN A 856 -4.02 -40.27 -13.67
C GLN A 856 -4.57 -39.95 -12.29
N PHE A 857 -5.71 -40.54 -11.93
CA PHE A 857 -6.37 -40.32 -10.64
C PHE A 857 -6.57 -41.65 -9.93
N GLU A 858 -6.03 -41.80 -8.73
CA GLU A 858 -6.17 -42.97 -7.88
C GLU A 858 -6.51 -42.54 -6.44
N GLY A 859 -7.60 -43.04 -5.86
CA GLY A 859 -7.90 -42.74 -4.45
C GLY A 859 -8.37 -41.31 -4.17
N ILE A 860 -9.13 -40.72 -5.10
CA ILE A 860 -9.84 -39.45 -4.89
C ILE A 860 -11.16 -39.73 -4.15
N ASP A 861 -11.44 -38.98 -3.09
CA ASP A 861 -12.58 -39.21 -2.18
C ASP A 861 -13.90 -38.60 -2.71
N GLY A 862 -13.81 -37.55 -3.54
CA GLY A 862 -14.95 -36.85 -4.14
C GLY A 862 -14.96 -36.93 -5.67
N ILE A 863 -14.74 -35.79 -6.34
CA ILE A 863 -14.85 -35.63 -7.80
C ILE A 863 -13.46 -35.47 -8.45
N PRO A 864 -12.95 -36.46 -9.19
CA PRO A 864 -11.67 -36.39 -9.88
C PRO A 864 -11.54 -35.20 -10.84
N ILE A 865 -12.56 -34.91 -11.65
CA ILE A 865 -12.57 -33.75 -12.55
C ILE A 865 -13.92 -33.03 -12.47
N GLU A 866 -13.91 -31.75 -12.11
CA GLU A 866 -15.10 -30.88 -12.10
C GLU A 866 -14.92 -29.66 -13.00
N LEU A 867 -15.93 -29.43 -13.86
CA LEU A 867 -16.15 -28.18 -14.60
C LEU A 867 -17.38 -27.50 -14.00
N TYR A 868 -17.20 -26.42 -13.24
CA TYR A 868 -18.28 -25.74 -12.51
C TYR A 868 -18.50 -24.30 -13.02
N GLY A 869 -19.73 -23.98 -13.41
CA GLY A 869 -20.17 -22.65 -13.87
C GLY A 869 -19.81 -22.33 -15.32
N ASP A 870 -19.43 -21.08 -15.61
CA ASP A 870 -19.11 -20.62 -16.97
C ASP A 870 -17.72 -21.07 -17.47
N VAL A 871 -17.56 -22.39 -17.63
CA VAL A 871 -16.35 -23.03 -18.20
C VAL A 871 -16.55 -23.28 -19.70
N ARG A 872 -15.68 -22.71 -20.52
CA ARG A 872 -15.79 -22.74 -21.99
C ARG A 872 -14.60 -23.38 -22.67
N ALA A 873 -14.88 -24.16 -23.73
CA ALA A 873 -13.85 -24.73 -24.61
C ALA A 873 -12.79 -25.58 -23.87
N ALA A 874 -13.19 -26.31 -22.83
CA ALA A 874 -12.34 -27.29 -22.16
C ALA A 874 -12.35 -28.63 -22.90
N ILE A 875 -11.18 -29.21 -23.13
CA ILE A 875 -10.97 -30.54 -23.71
C ILE A 875 -10.45 -31.45 -22.60
N VAL A 876 -11.29 -32.38 -22.14
CA VAL A 876 -10.95 -33.39 -21.13
C VAL A 876 -10.74 -34.72 -21.83
N SER A 877 -9.49 -35.13 -22.03
CA SER A 877 -9.19 -36.33 -22.80
C SER A 877 -8.14 -37.28 -22.24
N ARG A 878 -8.27 -38.57 -22.57
CA ARG A 878 -7.24 -39.60 -22.28
C ARG A 878 -6.86 -39.73 -20.80
N ASN A 879 -7.70 -39.23 -19.89
CA ASN A 879 -7.45 -39.35 -18.46
C ASN A 879 -7.81 -40.76 -17.98
N THR A 880 -7.07 -41.28 -16.99
CA THR A 880 -7.34 -42.57 -16.34
C THR A 880 -7.82 -42.31 -14.92
N ILE A 881 -9.05 -42.71 -14.60
CA ILE A 881 -9.72 -42.37 -13.34
C ILE A 881 -10.11 -43.66 -12.62
N GLN A 882 -9.51 -43.90 -11.46
CA GLN A 882 -9.84 -44.99 -10.54
C GLN A 882 -10.56 -44.38 -9.32
N ALA A 883 -11.89 -44.42 -9.36
CA ALA A 883 -12.74 -43.70 -8.40
C ALA A 883 -13.16 -44.59 -7.23
N TYR A 884 -13.14 -44.06 -5.99
CA TYR A 884 -13.54 -44.80 -4.78
C TYR A 884 -14.97 -44.46 -4.37
N GLY A 885 -15.69 -45.49 -3.89
CA GLY A 885 -17.13 -45.51 -3.64
C GLY A 885 -17.60 -44.53 -2.57
N ASN A 886 -18.19 -43.41 -3.02
CA ASN A 886 -19.01 -42.50 -2.20
C ASN A 886 -20.23 -41.96 -2.97
N GLY A 887 -20.50 -42.45 -4.18
CA GLY A 887 -21.58 -41.96 -5.05
C GLY A 887 -21.26 -40.71 -5.88
N SER A 888 -20.06 -40.14 -5.74
CA SER A 888 -19.61 -38.98 -6.52
C SER A 888 -19.31 -39.32 -7.99
N PRO A 889 -19.52 -38.37 -8.92
CA PRO A 889 -19.17 -38.54 -10.32
C PRO A 889 -17.65 -38.57 -10.57
N ALA A 890 -17.21 -39.40 -11.51
CA ALA A 890 -15.82 -39.41 -11.97
C ALA A 890 -15.47 -38.14 -12.76
N ILE A 891 -16.41 -37.64 -13.56
CA ILE A 891 -16.35 -36.31 -14.20
C ILE A 891 -17.69 -35.59 -14.00
N HIS A 892 -17.65 -34.38 -13.43
CA HIS A 892 -18.82 -33.56 -13.19
C HIS A 892 -18.76 -32.27 -14.02
N VAL A 893 -19.79 -32.01 -14.82
CA VAL A 893 -19.96 -30.74 -15.54
C VAL A 893 -21.26 -30.13 -15.05
N THR A 894 -21.18 -29.02 -14.33
CA THR A 894 -22.33 -28.47 -13.59
C THR A 894 -22.35 -26.94 -13.54
N ALA A 895 -23.51 -26.35 -13.27
CA ALA A 895 -23.68 -24.90 -13.06
C ALA A 895 -24.96 -24.53 -12.32
N ASP A 896 -24.94 -23.35 -11.69
CA ASP A 896 -26.12 -22.65 -11.18
C ASP A 896 -26.89 -21.99 -12.35
N GLU A 897 -28.23 -21.93 -12.25
CA GLU A 897 -29.20 -21.80 -13.36
C GLU A 897 -28.95 -20.76 -14.48
N LEU A 898 -28.13 -19.72 -14.24
CA LEU A 898 -27.89 -18.61 -15.18
C LEU A 898 -26.63 -18.73 -16.06
N TYR A 899 -25.60 -19.52 -15.71
CA TYR A 899 -24.30 -19.50 -16.39
C TYR A 899 -23.75 -20.91 -16.62
N ARG A 900 -23.86 -21.39 -17.86
CA ARG A 900 -23.70 -22.81 -18.20
C ARG A 900 -22.33 -23.12 -18.82
N PRO A 901 -21.70 -24.28 -18.51
CA PRO A 901 -20.53 -24.75 -19.22
C PRO A 901 -20.86 -24.90 -20.70
N GLN A 902 -19.99 -24.42 -21.60
CA GLN A 902 -20.25 -24.38 -23.05
C GLN A 902 -19.08 -24.81 -23.93
N ASN A 903 -19.39 -25.56 -24.99
CA ASN A 903 -18.42 -26.01 -26.01
C ASN A 903 -17.28 -26.87 -25.44
N ASN A 904 -17.57 -27.68 -24.42
CA ASN A 904 -16.59 -28.59 -23.81
C ASN A 904 -16.58 -29.96 -24.54
N LEU A 905 -15.43 -30.63 -24.57
CA LEU A 905 -15.24 -31.95 -25.18
C LEU A 905 -14.67 -32.93 -24.15
N LEU A 906 -15.39 -34.01 -23.88
CA LEU A 906 -14.96 -35.11 -23.00
C LEU A 906 -14.70 -36.34 -23.86
N SER A 907 -13.44 -36.74 -24.06
CA SER A 907 -13.12 -37.84 -24.98
C SER A 907 -12.01 -38.80 -24.58
N ALA A 908 -12.16 -40.09 -24.87
CA ALA A 908 -11.11 -41.09 -24.65
C ALA A 908 -10.66 -41.25 -23.19
N ASN A 909 -11.47 -40.86 -22.21
CA ASN A 909 -11.18 -41.09 -20.80
C ASN A 909 -11.51 -42.55 -20.42
N ILE A 910 -10.70 -43.12 -19.53
CA ILE A 910 -10.86 -44.47 -19.00
C ILE A 910 -11.29 -44.34 -17.54
N ILE A 911 -12.51 -44.77 -17.23
CA ILE A 911 -13.09 -44.72 -15.89
C ILE A 911 -13.21 -46.16 -15.37
N ILE A 912 -12.51 -46.42 -14.26
CA ILE A 912 -12.40 -47.73 -13.61
C ILE A 912 -13.18 -47.66 -12.29
N GLY A 913 -14.30 -48.39 -12.22
CA GLY A 913 -15.12 -48.52 -11.02
C GLY A 913 -14.74 -49.75 -10.19
N PHE A 914 -14.98 -49.69 -8.86
CA PHE A 914 -14.84 -50.84 -7.97
C PHE A 914 -16.18 -51.53 -7.74
N ASP A 915 -16.14 -52.87 -7.68
CA ASP A 915 -17.31 -53.69 -7.35
C ASP A 915 -17.71 -53.45 -5.88
N ASN A 916 -18.84 -52.74 -5.67
CA ASN A 916 -19.84 -52.89 -4.59
C ASN A 916 -20.57 -51.58 -4.21
N GLU A 917 -20.27 -50.43 -4.80
CA GLU A 917 -21.00 -49.16 -4.57
C GLU A 917 -21.35 -48.44 -5.88
N GLN A 918 -22.50 -47.74 -5.93
CA GLN A 918 -22.98 -47.04 -7.13
C GLN A 918 -22.12 -45.81 -7.44
N GLN A 919 -21.02 -45.98 -8.20
CA GLN A 919 -20.25 -44.85 -8.72
C GLN A 919 -20.95 -44.23 -9.94
N GLN A 920 -20.99 -42.90 -10.03
CA GLN A 920 -21.47 -42.21 -11.23
C GLN A 920 -20.29 -41.99 -12.20
N GLY A 921 -20.47 -42.32 -13.49
CA GLY A 921 -19.43 -42.15 -14.51
C GLY A 921 -19.21 -40.67 -14.87
N ILE A 922 -20.04 -40.14 -15.76
CA ILE A 922 -19.99 -38.74 -16.19
C ILE A 922 -21.36 -38.11 -15.91
N VAL A 923 -21.39 -36.99 -15.20
CA VAL A 923 -22.63 -36.27 -14.86
C VAL A 923 -22.61 -34.90 -15.51
N LEU A 924 -23.68 -34.60 -16.25
CA LEU A 924 -23.89 -33.33 -16.91
C LEU A 924 -25.15 -32.68 -16.31
N TRP A 925 -24.98 -31.60 -15.56
CA TRP A 925 -26.06 -30.81 -14.99
C TRP A 925 -26.00 -29.38 -15.55
N ASN A 926 -27.07 -28.85 -16.14
CA ASN A 926 -27.12 -27.50 -16.71
C ASN A 926 -25.95 -27.23 -17.70
N ALA A 927 -25.48 -28.26 -18.40
CA ALA A 927 -24.34 -28.17 -19.32
C ALA A 927 -24.81 -27.99 -20.76
N GLU A 928 -24.45 -26.87 -21.40
CA GLU A 928 -24.82 -26.59 -22.79
C GLU A 928 -23.71 -27.00 -23.75
N LYS A 929 -24.03 -27.64 -24.88
CA LYS A 929 -23.07 -27.95 -25.96
C LYS A 929 -21.79 -28.68 -25.48
N THR A 930 -21.92 -29.51 -24.45
CA THR A 930 -20.84 -30.40 -24.00
C THR A 930 -20.91 -31.71 -24.77
N LEU A 931 -19.86 -32.04 -25.53
CA LEU A 931 -19.77 -33.25 -26.35
C LEU A 931 -19.03 -34.35 -25.59
N VAL A 932 -19.62 -35.53 -25.47
CA VAL A 932 -19.00 -36.71 -24.84
C VAL A 932 -18.83 -37.81 -25.88
N THR A 933 -17.61 -38.32 -26.09
CA THR A 933 -17.32 -39.32 -27.15
C THR A 933 -16.15 -40.23 -26.82
N LEU A 934 -16.24 -41.53 -27.11
CA LEU A 934 -15.14 -42.52 -26.98
C LEU A 934 -14.63 -42.75 -25.54
N ASN A 935 -15.45 -42.58 -24.49
CA ASN A 935 -15.02 -42.87 -23.11
C ASN A 935 -15.28 -44.35 -22.74
N ALA A 936 -14.35 -44.98 -22.02
CA ALA A 936 -14.44 -46.40 -21.61
C ALA A 936 -14.77 -46.52 -20.11
N LEU A 937 -15.71 -47.41 -19.77
CA LEU A 937 -16.18 -47.70 -18.39
C LEU A 937 -16.02 -49.21 -18.13
N THR A 938 -15.26 -49.61 -17.09
CA THR A 938 -14.87 -51.03 -16.95
C THR A 938 -15.77 -51.89 -16.05
N THR A 939 -16.64 -51.35 -15.18
CA THR A 939 -17.70 -52.09 -14.41
C THR A 939 -18.60 -51.16 -13.58
N VAL A 940 -19.88 -51.55 -13.34
CA VAL A 940 -20.94 -51.01 -12.43
C VAL A 940 -21.00 -49.50 -12.13
N ALA A 941 -20.57 -48.64 -13.06
CA ALA A 941 -20.87 -47.21 -13.01
C ALA A 941 -22.17 -46.93 -13.76
N THR A 942 -23.09 -46.14 -13.18
CA THR A 942 -24.21 -45.56 -13.95
C THR A 942 -23.65 -44.66 -15.04
N GLY A 943 -24.29 -44.65 -16.22
CA GLY A 943 -23.78 -44.03 -17.45
C GLY A 943 -23.74 -42.49 -17.39
N ILE A 944 -23.98 -41.85 -18.54
CA ILE A 944 -24.14 -40.39 -18.57
C ILE A 944 -25.51 -40.04 -17.96
N ILE A 945 -25.50 -39.31 -16.86
CA ILE A 945 -26.71 -38.78 -16.22
C ILE A 945 -26.87 -37.32 -16.66
N ASP A 946 -27.98 -37.03 -17.36
CA ASP A 946 -28.38 -35.67 -17.76
C ASP A 946 -29.44 -35.06 -16.81
N ASP A 947 -29.78 -33.78 -17.03
CA ASP A 947 -30.74 -32.95 -16.27
C ASP A 947 -32.09 -33.61 -15.94
N ASN A 948 -32.46 -34.72 -16.59
CA ASN A 948 -33.71 -35.43 -16.36
C ASN A 948 -33.56 -36.76 -15.59
N GLY A 949 -32.38 -37.05 -15.04
CA GLY A 949 -32.11 -38.32 -14.36
C GLY A 949 -32.20 -39.54 -15.30
N ARG A 950 -32.06 -39.31 -16.62
CA ARG A 950 -32.09 -40.38 -17.62
C ARG A 950 -30.68 -40.94 -17.79
N ASP A 951 -30.53 -42.24 -17.54
CA ASP A 951 -29.33 -43.01 -17.87
C ASP A 951 -29.26 -43.14 -19.40
N ASN A 952 -28.49 -42.27 -20.04
CA ASN A 952 -28.27 -42.36 -21.48
C ASN A 952 -27.28 -43.50 -21.73
N HIS A 953 -27.81 -44.71 -21.98
CA HIS A 953 -27.03 -45.80 -22.57
C HIS A 953 -26.36 -45.30 -23.87
N LEU A 954 -25.06 -45.04 -23.80
CA LEU A 954 -24.23 -44.61 -24.92
C LEU A 954 -23.96 -45.78 -25.89
N SER A 955 -23.85 -45.42 -27.17
CA SER A 955 -23.08 -46.18 -28.17
C SER A 955 -21.59 -45.94 -28.04
#